data_AF-A0A2G5UD03-F1
#
_entry.id   AF-A0A2G5UD03-F1
#
_cell.length_a   1.000
_cell.length_b   1.000
_cell.length_c   1.000
_cell.angle_alpha   90.00
_cell.angle_beta   90.00
_cell.angle_gamma   90.00
#
_symmetry.space_group_name_H-M   'P 1'
#
loop_
_entity.id
_entity.type
_entity.pdbx_description
1 polymer ?
#
loop_
_entity_poly.entity_id
_entity_poly.type
_entity_poly.pdbx_seq_one_letter_code
_entity_poly.pdbx_strand_id
1 'polypeptide(L)'
;MPMSAVNKEIAIQILTDPNGAKDMPRVHEREDANEIFRFIYNSGWEITKDITALIARKLQVSVMFLSRRGDLNKLVNMMQRLQLRVLVIKYAETEPPMSIMDFMNSFVNPPTRDGLRELSLDNSNFEFPENWILKLHQLVPFLVSLSLKNIPLPRNEFLNICNKYKKLESLDLHGSGVTSLQGIRHLRELQVLLLGGTRIESSQAMMDVFELPKLRVLNLGLYDPKKYPPNSHTFSQNLKFFVACERTLPALEIIDCFQNAVDFGDIVKIVQSHNTLEAVGCLCISLKADRIPFFPGRGIKFLTAQSIDKCHEAFDFYNKHESFPNHIVLSKIFESLDEHFKPLWGEDLKRESERCLQKFFALRLEKIESKETDFASIWFLQLFINNDSPFDEFSPQQIKQIGQILLEVLKKNPSGETEMDHFIRYSAWFILVKFEMLSMDPQIERELFQLAVETIRKSQSFADLTFHGALCVFKRFIIEHNLGVERTNDDNSFKNHLIQMATSLNFAEVPMKYPKNLFYDFEFVIRNLCVLETEKESNEESILCQRKALGAIMQKAADFKEDLLLQEEMISNIIEFANHLDPKILIGHFNENDWAFKQTLYLLNVAEDHSHFQEITFTYLLKVMQCVFEDQLLLGESRILQTKPTVDSILDACVEYQKSEGANDLEIIKWMERQQDKPFVVEFAYWYMLAYEQENGGLRIPDS
;
A
#
# COMPACT_ATOMS: atom_id res chain seq x y z
N MET A 1 -21.22 0.58 13.71
CA MET A 1 -21.41 -0.72 14.38
C MET A 1 -20.94 -1.83 13.45
N PRO A 2 -20.43 -2.95 13.98
CA PRO A 2 -20.15 -4.13 13.18
C PRO A 2 -21.47 -4.71 12.66
N MET A 3 -21.54 -4.95 11.36
CA MET A 3 -22.70 -5.57 10.71
C MET A 3 -22.98 -6.96 11.30
N SER A 4 -24.24 -7.29 11.56
CA SER A 4 -24.61 -8.61 12.07
C SER A 4 -24.27 -9.72 11.05
N ALA A 5 -23.94 -10.93 11.53
CA ALA A 5 -23.66 -12.08 10.67
C ALA A 5 -24.83 -12.39 9.71
N VAL A 6 -26.06 -12.23 10.21
CA VAL A 6 -27.30 -12.40 9.45
C VAL A 6 -27.40 -11.37 8.32
N ASN A 7 -27.16 -10.09 8.61
CA ASN A 7 -27.17 -9.04 7.60
C ASN A 7 -26.11 -9.34 6.52
N LYS A 8 -24.92 -9.81 6.91
CA LYS A 8 -23.85 -10.17 5.97
C LYS A 8 -24.25 -11.34 5.07
N GLU A 9 -24.91 -12.36 5.62
CA GLU A 9 -25.40 -13.51 4.86
C GLU A 9 -26.48 -13.10 3.84
N ILE A 10 -27.45 -12.27 4.25
CA ILE A 10 -28.46 -11.70 3.35
C ILE A 10 -27.79 -10.93 2.22
N ALA A 11 -26.80 -10.10 2.54
CA ALA A 11 -26.07 -9.32 1.55
C ALA A 11 -25.34 -10.21 0.54
N ILE A 12 -24.65 -11.26 1.02
CA ILE A 12 -23.97 -12.24 0.17
C ILE A 12 -24.98 -12.96 -0.72
N GLN A 13 -26.10 -13.43 -0.17
CA GLN A 13 -27.09 -14.16 -0.94
C GLN A 13 -27.75 -13.29 -2.02
N ILE A 14 -27.98 -11.98 -1.76
CA ILE A 14 -28.42 -11.03 -2.81
C ILE A 14 -27.36 -10.90 -3.93
N LEU A 15 -26.08 -10.94 -3.60
CA LEU A 15 -24.97 -10.81 -4.55
C LEU A 15 -24.72 -12.09 -5.36
N THR A 16 -24.75 -13.26 -4.73
CA THR A 16 -24.30 -14.53 -5.33
C THR A 16 -25.43 -15.35 -5.94
N ASP A 17 -26.65 -15.24 -5.42
CA ASP A 17 -27.83 -15.94 -5.96
C ASP A 17 -29.06 -15.01 -6.01
N PRO A 18 -29.10 -14.09 -6.99
CA PRO A 18 -30.24 -13.19 -7.18
C PRO A 18 -31.56 -13.92 -7.40
N ASN A 19 -31.54 -15.15 -7.93
CA ASN A 19 -32.74 -15.93 -8.17
C ASN A 19 -33.29 -16.53 -6.88
N GLY A 20 -32.45 -17.15 -6.04
CA GLY A 20 -32.84 -17.61 -4.71
C GLY A 20 -33.23 -16.46 -3.77
N ALA A 21 -32.61 -15.28 -3.93
CA ALA A 21 -32.96 -14.09 -3.16
C ALA A 21 -34.37 -13.54 -3.44
N LYS A 22 -35.04 -13.96 -4.53
CA LYS A 22 -36.41 -13.54 -4.85
C LYS A 22 -37.42 -13.97 -3.78
N ASP A 23 -37.15 -15.05 -3.06
CA ASP A 23 -38.07 -15.61 -2.06
C ASP A 23 -37.75 -15.19 -0.62
N MET A 24 -36.69 -14.39 -0.42
CA MET A 24 -36.36 -13.86 0.91
C MET A 24 -37.47 -13.00 1.51
N PRO A 25 -37.66 -13.00 2.84
CA PRO A 25 -38.50 -12.00 3.50
C PRO A 25 -37.95 -10.59 3.27
N ARG A 26 -38.83 -9.59 3.31
CA ARG A 26 -38.43 -8.19 3.21
C ARG A 26 -37.79 -7.76 4.53
N VAL A 27 -36.64 -7.10 4.47
CA VAL A 27 -35.99 -6.49 5.64
C VAL A 27 -36.69 -5.15 5.90
N HIS A 28 -37.52 -5.14 6.94
CA HIS A 28 -38.33 -3.98 7.34
C HIS A 28 -37.59 -3.03 8.27
N GLU A 29 -36.62 -3.55 9.03
CA GLU A 29 -35.79 -2.74 9.90
C GLU A 29 -34.84 -1.88 9.06
N ARG A 30 -34.99 -0.55 9.18
CA ARG A 30 -34.27 0.40 8.31
C ARG A 30 -32.77 0.39 8.57
N GLU A 31 -32.36 0.18 9.83
CA GLU A 31 -30.95 0.12 10.21
C GLU A 31 -30.27 -1.07 9.53
N ASP A 32 -30.84 -2.27 9.66
CA ASP A 32 -30.39 -3.47 8.96
C ASP A 32 -30.38 -3.30 7.45
N ALA A 33 -31.46 -2.78 6.87
CA ALA A 33 -31.54 -2.56 5.42
C ALA A 33 -30.45 -1.60 4.91
N ASN A 34 -30.14 -0.54 5.67
CA ASN A 34 -29.08 0.41 5.34
C ASN A 34 -27.70 -0.23 5.49
N GLU A 35 -27.47 -1.07 6.50
CA GLU A 35 -26.21 -1.82 6.67
C GLU A 35 -25.99 -2.81 5.53
N ILE A 36 -27.02 -3.60 5.18
CA ILE A 36 -27.00 -4.54 4.05
C ILE A 36 -26.68 -3.81 2.75
N PHE A 37 -27.39 -2.71 2.47
CA PHE A 37 -27.11 -1.89 1.29
C PHE A 37 -25.67 -1.36 1.28
N ARG A 38 -25.19 -0.82 2.40
CA ARG A 38 -23.82 -0.30 2.51
C ARG A 38 -22.79 -1.40 2.27
N PHE A 39 -23.03 -2.62 2.73
CA PHE A 39 -22.15 -3.76 2.46
C PHE A 39 -22.17 -4.12 0.97
N ILE A 40 -23.36 -4.28 0.36
CA ILE A 40 -23.51 -4.61 -1.06
C ILE A 40 -22.80 -3.57 -1.93
N TYR A 41 -23.03 -2.28 -1.66
CA TYR A 41 -22.43 -1.21 -2.45
C TYR A 41 -20.91 -1.15 -2.34
N ASN A 42 -20.36 -1.51 -1.17
CA ASN A 42 -18.92 -1.48 -0.90
C ASN A 42 -18.22 -2.84 -1.09
N SER A 43 -18.90 -3.88 -1.57
CA SER A 43 -18.32 -5.23 -1.69
C SER A 43 -17.33 -5.37 -2.85
N GLY A 44 -17.37 -4.44 -3.82
CA GLY A 44 -16.58 -4.54 -5.07
C GLY A 44 -17.34 -5.23 -6.21
N TRP A 45 -18.48 -5.83 -5.93
CA TRP A 45 -19.26 -6.59 -6.90
C TRP A 45 -19.96 -5.67 -7.89
N GLU A 46 -20.13 -6.14 -9.13
CA GLU A 46 -20.94 -5.43 -10.10
C GLU A 46 -22.41 -5.42 -9.66
N ILE A 47 -22.97 -4.21 -9.50
CA ILE A 47 -24.39 -4.05 -9.16
C ILE A 47 -25.20 -4.10 -10.46
N THR A 48 -25.69 -5.30 -10.79
CA THR A 48 -26.50 -5.54 -11.98
C THR A 48 -27.94 -5.03 -11.80
N LYS A 49 -28.69 -4.95 -12.91
CA LYS A 49 -30.11 -4.55 -12.88
C LYS A 49 -30.95 -5.45 -11.97
N ASP A 50 -30.69 -6.75 -11.92
CA ASP A 50 -31.43 -7.68 -11.06
C ASP A 50 -31.15 -7.42 -9.58
N ILE A 51 -29.89 -7.16 -9.23
CA ILE A 51 -29.49 -6.80 -7.85
C ILE A 51 -30.18 -5.49 -7.44
N THR A 52 -30.17 -4.46 -8.29
CA THR A 52 -30.85 -3.20 -7.99
C THR A 52 -32.36 -3.37 -7.78
N ALA A 53 -33.01 -4.23 -8.58
CA ALA A 53 -34.43 -4.53 -8.45
C ALA A 53 -34.74 -5.30 -7.15
N LEU A 54 -33.86 -6.23 -6.76
CA LEU A 54 -33.96 -6.96 -5.50
C LEU A 54 -33.81 -6.02 -4.31
N ILE A 55 -32.80 -5.15 -4.29
CA ILE A 55 -32.60 -4.16 -3.23
C ILE A 55 -33.85 -3.31 -3.06
N ALA A 56 -34.36 -2.71 -4.14
CA ALA A 56 -35.57 -1.88 -4.08
C ALA A 56 -36.81 -2.63 -3.55
N ARG A 57 -36.90 -3.94 -3.82
CA ARG A 57 -38.04 -4.78 -3.41
C ARG A 57 -37.90 -5.30 -1.97
N LYS A 58 -36.69 -5.68 -1.57
CA LYS A 58 -36.42 -6.46 -0.35
C LYS A 58 -35.87 -5.62 0.80
N LEU A 59 -35.26 -4.46 0.52
CA LEU A 59 -34.61 -3.63 1.53
C LEU A 59 -35.35 -2.30 1.68
N GLN A 60 -35.70 -1.92 2.90
CA GLN A 60 -36.24 -0.59 3.20
C GLN A 60 -35.12 0.45 3.37
N VAL A 61 -34.30 0.62 2.33
CA VAL A 61 -33.16 1.56 2.32
C VAL A 61 -33.67 2.99 2.40
N SER A 62 -33.17 3.72 3.38
CA SER A 62 -33.50 5.13 3.65
C SER A 62 -32.26 6.02 3.75
N VAL A 63 -31.09 5.43 3.86
CA VAL A 63 -29.80 6.11 3.93
C VAL A 63 -28.90 5.55 2.85
N MET A 64 -28.41 6.42 1.97
CA MET A 64 -27.60 6.02 0.82
C MET A 64 -26.30 6.82 0.77
N PHE A 65 -25.16 6.10 0.77
CA PHE A 65 -23.83 6.67 0.61
C PHE A 65 -23.23 6.18 -0.71
N LEU A 66 -23.14 7.07 -1.68
CA LEU A 66 -22.60 6.83 -3.00
C LEU A 66 -21.21 7.46 -3.08
N SER A 67 -20.19 6.70 -2.72
CA SER A 67 -18.80 7.17 -2.65
C SER A 67 -17.84 6.50 -3.63
N ARG A 68 -18.33 5.57 -4.45
CA ARG A 68 -17.53 4.90 -5.48
C ARG A 68 -17.68 5.61 -6.81
N ARG A 69 -16.55 5.74 -7.53
CA ARG A 69 -16.58 6.03 -8.97
C ARG A 69 -17.38 4.92 -9.66
N GLY A 70 -18.47 5.29 -10.30
CA GLY A 70 -19.37 4.34 -10.94
C GLY A 70 -20.55 5.03 -11.59
N ASP A 71 -21.13 4.36 -12.58
CA ASP A 71 -22.26 4.90 -13.35
C ASP A 71 -23.51 5.01 -12.47
N LEU A 72 -23.75 6.20 -11.93
CA LEU A 72 -24.92 6.53 -11.12
C LEU A 72 -26.24 6.20 -11.86
N ASN A 73 -26.25 6.19 -13.20
CA ASN A 73 -27.44 5.84 -13.98
C ASN A 73 -27.93 4.42 -13.70
N LYS A 74 -27.02 3.49 -13.37
CA LYS A 74 -27.40 2.11 -12.99
C LYS A 74 -28.25 2.08 -11.72
N LEU A 75 -28.11 3.07 -10.83
CA LEU A 75 -28.79 3.13 -9.54
C LEU A 75 -30.10 3.93 -9.56
N VAL A 76 -30.31 4.78 -10.57
CA VAL A 76 -31.48 5.66 -10.67
C VAL A 76 -32.80 4.90 -10.51
N ASN A 77 -32.96 3.79 -11.24
CA ASN A 77 -34.19 2.98 -11.20
C ASN A 77 -34.47 2.38 -9.81
N MET A 78 -33.41 2.06 -9.05
CA MET A 78 -33.53 1.62 -7.67
C MET A 78 -33.96 2.77 -6.79
N MET A 79 -33.27 3.91 -6.88
CA MET A 79 -33.53 5.10 -6.06
C MET A 79 -34.95 5.63 -6.25
N GLN A 80 -35.49 5.57 -7.48
CA GLN A 80 -36.89 5.89 -7.80
C GLN A 80 -37.92 5.08 -7.02
N ARG A 81 -37.55 3.95 -6.42
CA ARG A 81 -38.45 3.09 -5.64
C ARG A 81 -38.23 3.19 -4.14
N LEU A 82 -37.20 3.91 -3.71
CA LEU A 82 -36.84 4.06 -2.30
C LEU A 82 -37.49 5.27 -1.66
N GLN A 83 -37.50 5.30 -0.33
CA GLN A 83 -37.92 6.45 0.46
C GLN A 83 -36.70 6.98 1.20
N LEU A 84 -35.90 7.78 0.50
CA LEU A 84 -34.63 8.26 1.04
C LEU A 84 -34.87 9.38 2.06
N ARG A 85 -34.18 9.27 3.21
CA ARG A 85 -34.07 10.30 4.26
C ARG A 85 -32.71 10.99 4.21
N VAL A 86 -31.66 10.24 3.88
CA VAL A 86 -30.28 10.73 3.79
C VAL A 86 -29.69 10.28 2.45
N LEU A 87 -29.11 11.22 1.72
CA LEU A 87 -28.39 10.96 0.49
C LEU A 87 -27.03 11.66 0.52
N VAL A 88 -25.97 10.87 0.42
CA VAL A 88 -24.59 11.36 0.35
C VAL A 88 -23.99 10.90 -0.97
N ILE A 89 -23.48 11.85 -1.74
CA ILE A 89 -22.85 11.63 -3.05
C ILE A 89 -21.45 12.23 -2.98
N LYS A 90 -20.44 11.37 -3.11
CA LYS A 90 -19.03 11.77 -3.17
C LYS A 90 -18.43 11.31 -4.49
N TYR A 91 -17.63 12.17 -5.13
CA TYR A 91 -16.85 11.81 -6.32
C TYR A 91 -17.69 11.22 -7.46
N ALA A 92 -18.87 11.80 -7.70
CA ALA A 92 -19.70 11.42 -8.83
C ALA A 92 -19.00 11.81 -10.13
N GLU A 93 -18.50 10.83 -10.88
CA GLU A 93 -18.01 11.00 -12.25
C GLU A 93 -19.11 10.53 -13.20
N THR A 94 -19.74 11.49 -13.87
CA THR A 94 -20.60 11.21 -15.01
C THR A 94 -19.80 11.55 -16.26
N GLU A 95 -19.63 10.60 -17.16
CA GLU A 95 -19.14 10.85 -18.51
C GLU A 95 -20.27 10.54 -19.52
N PRO A 96 -20.82 11.54 -20.21
CA PRO A 96 -20.53 12.98 -20.11
C PRO A 96 -21.00 13.61 -18.79
N PRO A 97 -20.49 14.80 -18.40
CA PRO A 97 -20.99 15.56 -17.26
C PRO A 97 -22.52 15.69 -17.30
N MET A 98 -23.18 15.35 -16.19
CA MET A 98 -24.63 15.40 -16.05
C MET A 98 -25.00 16.64 -15.22
N SER A 99 -26.12 17.28 -15.53
CA SER A 99 -26.66 18.30 -14.63
C SER A 99 -27.09 17.68 -13.30
N ILE A 100 -26.75 18.33 -12.17
CA ILE A 100 -27.28 17.93 -10.86
C ILE A 100 -28.82 17.87 -10.87
N MET A 101 -29.47 18.73 -11.66
CA MET A 101 -30.92 18.78 -11.73
C MET A 101 -31.50 17.57 -12.46
N ASP A 102 -30.87 17.15 -13.57
CA ASP A 102 -31.29 15.96 -14.30
C ASP A 102 -31.11 14.72 -13.43
N PHE A 103 -29.99 14.63 -12.72
CA PHE A 103 -29.75 13.58 -11.76
C PHE A 103 -30.82 13.54 -10.66
N MET A 104 -31.10 14.66 -9.98
CA MET A 104 -32.11 14.72 -8.93
C MET A 104 -33.52 14.40 -9.46
N ASN A 105 -33.90 14.95 -10.61
CA ASN A 105 -35.19 14.67 -11.25
C ASN A 105 -35.34 13.18 -11.63
N SER A 106 -34.24 12.51 -11.92
CA SER A 106 -34.27 11.12 -12.32
C SER A 106 -34.71 10.18 -11.20
N PHE A 107 -34.52 10.50 -9.92
CA PHE A 107 -34.85 9.59 -8.81
C PHE A 107 -35.77 10.15 -7.72
N VAL A 108 -35.96 11.46 -7.62
CA VAL A 108 -36.79 12.05 -6.57
C VAL A 108 -38.27 11.73 -6.84
N ASN A 109 -38.74 10.67 -6.19
CA ASN A 109 -40.15 10.29 -6.11
C ASN A 109 -40.87 11.08 -4.98
N PRO A 110 -42.21 11.08 -4.91
CA PRO A 110 -42.93 11.81 -3.86
C PRO A 110 -42.53 11.43 -2.43
N PRO A 111 -42.39 10.12 -2.07
CA PRO A 111 -41.92 9.74 -0.73
C PRO A 111 -40.54 10.29 -0.36
N THR A 112 -39.61 10.35 -1.32
CA THR A 112 -38.26 10.91 -1.13
C THR A 112 -38.30 12.43 -1.08
N ARG A 113 -39.09 13.10 -1.92
CA ARG A 113 -39.32 14.55 -1.85
C ARG A 113 -39.77 14.99 -0.45
N ASP A 114 -40.72 14.27 0.12
CA ASP A 114 -41.30 14.59 1.43
C ASP A 114 -40.45 14.06 2.60
N GLY A 115 -39.63 13.03 2.34
CA GLY A 115 -38.86 12.28 3.33
C GLY A 115 -37.39 12.71 3.47
N LEU A 116 -36.78 13.28 2.43
CA LEU A 116 -35.36 13.64 2.45
C LEU A 116 -35.11 14.76 3.46
N ARG A 117 -34.13 14.56 4.33
CA ARG A 117 -33.73 15.50 5.39
C ARG A 117 -32.28 15.90 5.27
N GLU A 118 -31.44 15.03 4.72
CA GLU A 118 -30.01 15.29 4.60
C GLU A 118 -29.55 15.03 3.17
N LEU A 119 -28.88 16.03 2.61
CA LEU A 119 -28.25 15.95 1.30
C LEU A 119 -26.80 16.40 1.42
N SER A 120 -25.87 15.53 1.03
CA SER A 120 -24.46 15.86 0.95
C SER A 120 -23.94 15.60 -0.46
N LEU A 121 -23.34 16.62 -1.05
CA LEU A 121 -22.71 16.59 -2.35
C LEU A 121 -21.24 17.01 -2.14
N ASP A 122 -20.30 16.17 -2.58
CA ASP A 122 -18.85 16.41 -2.44
C ASP A 122 -18.11 16.11 -3.74
N ASN A 123 -17.41 17.11 -4.26
CA ASN A 123 -16.48 16.98 -5.39
C ASN A 123 -17.08 16.17 -6.56
N SER A 124 -18.31 16.49 -6.95
CA SER A 124 -19.04 15.85 -8.03
C SER A 124 -18.77 16.53 -9.37
N ASN A 125 -18.55 15.77 -10.43
CA ASN A 125 -18.45 16.25 -11.82
C ASN A 125 -19.84 16.65 -12.40
N PHE A 126 -20.73 17.15 -11.54
CA PHE A 126 -22.04 17.63 -11.95
C PHE A 126 -21.92 19.05 -12.52
N GLU A 127 -22.76 19.33 -13.52
CA GLU A 127 -23.01 20.69 -13.95
C GLU A 127 -24.06 21.33 -13.04
N PHE A 128 -23.73 22.51 -12.50
CA PHE A 128 -24.60 23.31 -11.64
C PHE A 128 -25.18 24.49 -12.43
N PRO A 129 -26.38 24.35 -13.02
CA PRO A 129 -26.98 25.43 -13.81
C PRO A 129 -27.37 26.60 -12.91
N GLU A 130 -27.62 27.77 -13.50
CA GLU A 130 -28.13 28.90 -12.74
C GLU A 130 -29.44 28.58 -12.00
N ASN A 131 -29.56 29.11 -10.78
CA ASN A 131 -30.68 28.95 -9.86
C ASN A 131 -30.96 27.49 -9.48
N TRP A 132 -29.95 26.63 -9.54
CA TRP A 132 -30.12 25.22 -9.18
C TRP A 132 -30.55 25.04 -7.73
N ILE A 133 -30.17 25.91 -6.78
CA ILE A 133 -30.65 25.82 -5.39
C ILE A 133 -32.17 26.05 -5.31
N LEU A 134 -32.72 26.98 -6.10
CA LEU A 134 -34.17 27.22 -6.13
C LEU A 134 -34.92 26.00 -6.66
N LYS A 135 -34.38 25.37 -7.71
CA LYS A 135 -34.95 24.15 -8.29
C LYS A 135 -34.79 22.96 -7.34
N LEU A 136 -33.64 22.83 -6.68
CA LEU A 136 -33.38 21.81 -5.67
C LEU A 136 -34.39 21.91 -4.52
N HIS A 137 -34.67 23.12 -4.04
CA HIS A 137 -35.68 23.35 -3.01
C HIS A 137 -37.09 22.91 -3.46
N GLN A 138 -37.45 23.04 -4.74
CA GLN A 138 -38.72 22.51 -5.25
C GLN A 138 -38.77 20.97 -5.20
N LEU A 139 -37.63 20.30 -5.36
CA LEU A 139 -37.52 18.84 -5.34
C LEU A 139 -37.44 18.27 -3.93
N VAL A 140 -36.71 18.93 -3.02
CA VAL A 140 -36.43 18.47 -1.66
C VAL A 140 -36.55 19.64 -0.67
N PRO A 141 -37.76 20.14 -0.38
CA PRO A 141 -37.97 21.37 0.39
C PRO A 141 -37.69 21.24 1.90
N PHE A 142 -37.62 20.01 2.43
CA PHE A 142 -37.58 19.74 3.86
C PHE A 142 -36.19 19.39 4.41
N LEU A 143 -35.12 19.82 3.73
CA LEU A 143 -33.76 19.59 4.21
C LEU A 143 -33.52 20.27 5.56
N VAL A 144 -32.89 19.51 6.45
CA VAL A 144 -32.41 19.92 7.77
C VAL A 144 -30.87 19.95 7.79
N SER A 145 -30.22 19.15 6.95
CA SER A 145 -28.78 19.18 6.73
C SER A 145 -28.47 19.32 5.24
N LEU A 146 -27.62 20.27 4.88
CA LEU A 146 -27.14 20.46 3.52
C LEU A 146 -25.62 20.61 3.52
N SER A 147 -24.94 19.76 2.76
CA SER A 147 -23.50 19.78 2.61
C SER A 147 -23.13 19.90 1.13
N LEU A 148 -22.39 20.95 0.79
CA LEU A 148 -21.97 21.33 -0.57
C LEU A 148 -20.45 21.46 -0.63
N LYS A 149 -19.74 20.38 -0.32
CA LYS A 149 -18.28 20.35 -0.23
C LYS A 149 -17.67 20.45 -1.61
N ASN A 150 -16.68 21.33 -1.76
CA ASN A 150 -15.93 21.56 -2.98
C ASN A 150 -16.81 21.90 -4.20
N ILE A 151 -18.02 22.43 -3.95
CA ILE A 151 -18.94 22.88 -5.00
C ILE A 151 -18.88 24.40 -5.06
N PRO A 152 -18.42 25.00 -6.18
CA PRO A 152 -18.43 26.44 -6.34
C PRO A 152 -19.82 27.00 -6.09
N LEU A 153 -19.93 27.88 -5.10
CA LEU A 153 -21.21 28.45 -4.68
C LEU A 153 -21.17 29.97 -4.82
N PRO A 154 -21.59 30.50 -5.98
CA PRO A 154 -21.70 31.94 -6.19
C PRO A 154 -22.69 32.57 -5.21
N ARG A 155 -22.54 33.89 -5.00
CA ARG A 155 -23.29 34.64 -3.99
C ARG A 155 -24.81 34.49 -4.10
N ASN A 156 -25.36 34.47 -5.32
CA ASN A 156 -26.80 34.30 -5.55
C ASN A 156 -27.30 32.93 -5.06
N GLU A 157 -26.55 31.86 -5.34
CA GLU A 157 -26.90 30.51 -4.87
C GLU A 157 -26.81 30.39 -3.35
N PHE A 158 -25.78 30.98 -2.73
CA PHE A 158 -25.70 31.05 -1.26
C PHE A 158 -26.91 31.77 -0.65
N LEU A 159 -27.29 32.93 -1.20
CA LEU A 159 -28.49 33.65 -0.77
C LEU A 159 -29.77 32.83 -0.98
N ASN A 160 -29.85 32.05 -2.06
CA ASN A 160 -30.97 31.15 -2.30
C ASN A 160 -31.06 30.08 -1.20
N ILE A 161 -29.94 29.52 -0.72
CA ILE A 161 -29.92 28.59 0.42
C ILE A 161 -30.52 29.27 1.65
N CYS A 162 -29.97 30.43 2.03
CA CYS A 162 -30.42 31.21 3.20
C CYS A 162 -31.90 31.60 3.10
N ASN A 163 -32.40 31.83 1.90
CA ASN A 163 -33.76 32.29 1.66
C ASN A 163 -34.80 31.18 1.57
N LYS A 164 -34.42 29.95 1.20
CA LYS A 164 -35.35 28.86 0.99
C LYS A 164 -35.34 27.84 2.12
N TYR A 165 -34.18 27.44 2.62
CA TYR A 165 -34.06 26.39 3.62
C TYR A 165 -34.10 26.92 5.06
N LYS A 166 -35.19 27.56 5.48
CA LYS A 166 -35.27 28.20 6.81
C LYS A 166 -35.15 27.24 8.01
N LYS A 167 -35.38 25.95 7.79
CA LYS A 167 -35.31 24.88 8.82
C LYS A 167 -33.96 24.16 8.84
N LEU A 168 -32.96 24.67 8.13
CA LEU A 168 -31.64 24.06 8.11
C LEU A 168 -30.99 24.17 9.50
N GLU A 169 -30.55 23.05 10.05
CA GLU A 169 -29.83 22.95 11.32
C GLU A 169 -28.32 22.75 11.10
N SER A 170 -27.91 22.18 9.97
CA SER A 170 -26.51 21.98 9.60
C SER A 170 -26.22 22.43 8.17
N LEU A 171 -25.22 23.29 8.00
CA LEU A 171 -24.76 23.79 6.71
C LEU A 171 -23.26 23.60 6.57
N ASP A 172 -22.85 22.81 5.58
CA ASP A 172 -21.44 22.58 5.25
C ASP A 172 -21.12 23.14 3.88
N LEU A 173 -20.21 24.11 3.85
CA LEU A 173 -19.77 24.86 2.68
C LEU A 173 -18.27 24.70 2.45
N HIS A 174 -17.68 23.60 2.93
CA HIS A 174 -16.25 23.38 2.81
C HIS A 174 -15.79 23.56 1.36
N GLY A 175 -14.79 24.41 1.09
CA GLY A 175 -14.18 24.54 -0.24
C GLY A 175 -15.14 25.09 -1.31
N SER A 176 -16.30 25.64 -0.92
CA SER A 176 -17.30 26.17 -1.84
C SER A 176 -16.93 27.49 -2.50
N GLY A 177 -15.86 28.14 -2.02
CA GLY A 177 -15.44 29.47 -2.49
C GLY A 177 -16.32 30.62 -2.01
N VAL A 178 -17.27 30.40 -1.09
CA VAL A 178 -18.04 31.48 -0.46
C VAL A 178 -17.11 32.46 0.24
N THR A 179 -17.22 33.74 -0.12
CA THR A 179 -16.40 34.81 0.45
C THR A 179 -17.18 35.77 1.36
N SER A 180 -18.51 35.63 1.41
CA SER A 180 -19.39 36.45 2.24
C SER A 180 -20.57 35.65 2.77
N LEU A 181 -20.85 35.82 4.07
CA LEU A 181 -21.94 35.14 4.79
C LEU A 181 -23.16 36.06 4.98
N GLN A 182 -23.21 37.18 4.28
CA GLN A 182 -24.38 38.06 4.30
C GLN A 182 -25.62 37.31 3.82
N GLY A 183 -26.70 37.39 4.59
CA GLY A 183 -27.94 36.64 4.41
C GLY A 183 -28.09 35.43 5.34
N ILE A 184 -27.00 34.92 5.94
CA ILE A 184 -27.05 33.69 6.75
C ILE A 184 -27.96 33.82 7.96
N ARG A 185 -28.14 35.03 8.51
CA ARG A 185 -29.08 35.37 9.61
C ARG A 185 -30.51 34.84 9.45
N HIS A 186 -30.89 34.52 8.21
CA HIS A 186 -32.19 33.95 7.90
C HIS A 186 -32.35 32.47 8.32
N LEU A 187 -31.24 31.76 8.55
CA LEU A 187 -31.22 30.36 8.98
C LEU A 187 -31.27 30.28 10.51
N ARG A 188 -32.38 30.74 11.12
CA ARG A 188 -32.50 30.87 12.59
C ARG A 188 -32.38 29.54 13.36
N GLU A 189 -32.60 28.42 12.68
CA GLU A 189 -32.47 27.06 13.22
C GLU A 189 -31.05 26.49 13.11
N LEU A 190 -30.11 27.21 12.47
CA LEU A 190 -28.77 26.72 12.20
C LEU A 190 -27.96 26.54 13.50
N GLN A 191 -27.47 25.32 13.69
CA GLN A 191 -26.68 24.88 14.85
C GLN A 191 -25.23 24.57 14.48
N VAL A 192 -24.98 24.11 13.25
CA VAL A 192 -23.66 23.72 12.76
C VAL A 192 -23.37 24.47 11.46
N LEU A 193 -22.27 25.20 11.43
CA LEU A 193 -21.79 25.90 10.25
C LEU A 193 -20.32 25.54 9.98
N LEU A 194 -20.08 24.92 8.83
CA LEU A 194 -18.75 24.45 8.45
C LEU A 194 -18.25 25.22 7.22
N LEU A 195 -17.19 25.99 7.41
CA LEU A 195 -16.61 26.89 6.39
C LEU A 195 -15.18 26.49 6.03
N GLY A 196 -14.83 25.22 6.24
CA GLY A 196 -13.51 24.68 5.97
C GLY A 196 -13.00 25.04 4.57
N GLY A 197 -11.77 25.55 4.43
CA GLY A 197 -11.23 25.89 3.09
C GLY A 197 -11.85 27.13 2.43
N THR A 198 -12.77 27.85 3.08
CA THR A 198 -13.32 29.12 2.57
C THR A 198 -12.52 30.32 3.08
N ARG A 199 -12.54 31.42 2.32
CA ARG A 199 -11.84 32.68 2.68
C ARG A 199 -12.83 33.82 2.69
N ILE A 200 -13.25 34.21 3.88
CA ILE A 200 -14.15 35.35 4.05
C ILE A 200 -13.35 36.63 3.84
N GLU A 201 -13.91 37.58 3.08
CA GLU A 201 -13.19 38.76 2.62
C GLU A 201 -13.02 39.85 3.70
N SER A 202 -13.89 39.90 4.71
CA SER A 202 -13.88 40.93 5.75
C SER A 202 -14.73 40.57 6.97
N SER A 203 -14.57 41.32 8.07
CA SER A 203 -15.48 41.26 9.22
C SER A 203 -16.93 41.60 8.84
N GLN A 204 -17.14 42.60 7.99
CA GLN A 204 -18.48 42.98 7.51
C GLN A 204 -19.18 41.83 6.75
N ALA A 205 -18.40 40.96 6.10
CA ALA A 205 -18.91 39.79 5.42
C ALA A 205 -19.31 38.65 6.39
N MET A 206 -18.89 38.70 7.66
CA MET A 206 -19.27 37.74 8.71
C MET A 206 -20.41 38.22 9.63
N MET A 207 -20.74 39.51 9.63
CA MET A 207 -21.64 40.12 10.61
C MET A 207 -22.96 39.37 10.82
N ASP A 208 -23.57 38.86 9.75
CA ASP A 208 -24.85 38.15 9.84
C ASP A 208 -24.75 36.79 10.55
N VAL A 209 -23.55 36.22 10.75
CA VAL A 209 -23.34 34.99 11.55
C VAL A 209 -23.77 35.21 12.99
N PHE A 210 -23.51 36.39 13.56
CA PHE A 210 -23.84 36.71 14.96
C PHE A 210 -25.35 36.82 15.21
N GLU A 211 -26.17 36.76 14.16
CA GLU A 211 -27.63 36.73 14.25
C GLU A 211 -28.20 35.30 14.29
N LEU A 212 -27.35 34.28 14.45
CA LEU A 212 -27.72 32.87 14.54
C LEU A 212 -27.82 32.43 16.02
N PRO A 213 -29.03 32.39 16.61
CA PRO A 213 -29.17 32.22 18.07
C PRO A 213 -28.85 30.81 18.55
N LYS A 214 -28.88 29.80 17.65
CA LYS A 214 -28.67 28.39 17.97
C LYS A 214 -27.31 27.86 17.51
N LEU A 215 -26.47 28.70 16.91
CA LEU A 215 -25.20 28.26 16.35
C LEU A 215 -24.25 27.83 17.47
N ARG A 216 -23.98 26.53 17.53
CA ARG A 216 -23.16 25.88 18.56
C ARG A 216 -21.82 25.38 18.06
N VAL A 217 -21.71 25.01 16.77
CA VAL A 217 -20.47 24.58 16.15
C VAL A 217 -20.14 25.49 14.96
N LEU A 218 -18.97 26.11 15.00
CA LEU A 218 -18.45 26.96 13.93
C LEU A 218 -17.05 26.49 13.51
N ASN A 219 -16.88 26.07 12.27
CA ASN A 219 -15.56 25.77 11.70
C ASN A 219 -15.14 26.88 10.74
N LEU A 220 -14.00 27.54 11.03
CA LEU A 220 -13.38 28.59 10.22
C LEU A 220 -12.05 28.16 9.58
N GLY A 221 -11.73 26.86 9.64
CA GLY A 221 -10.45 26.31 9.24
C GLY A 221 -10.16 26.45 7.75
N LEU A 222 -8.88 26.41 7.36
CA LEU A 222 -8.45 26.36 5.96
C LEU A 222 -7.92 24.96 5.66
N TYR A 223 -8.54 24.20 4.75
CA TYR A 223 -8.19 22.79 4.48
C TYR A 223 -8.03 22.47 2.98
N ASP A 224 -7.38 23.33 2.20
CA ASP A 224 -7.16 23.07 0.76
C ASP A 224 -5.69 22.72 0.48
N PRO A 225 -5.33 21.42 0.46
CA PRO A 225 -3.95 20.98 0.23
C PRO A 225 -3.50 21.18 -1.23
N LYS A 226 -4.43 21.26 -2.19
CA LYS A 226 -4.11 21.46 -3.62
C LYS A 226 -3.70 22.90 -3.89
N LYS A 227 -4.37 23.85 -3.26
CA LYS A 227 -4.10 25.29 -3.43
C LYS A 227 -3.09 25.84 -2.44
N TYR A 228 -3.01 25.24 -1.26
CA TYR A 228 -2.11 25.63 -0.18
C TYR A 228 -1.46 24.37 0.37
N PRO A 229 -0.34 23.93 -0.22
CA PRO A 229 0.37 22.76 0.30
C PRO A 229 0.66 22.98 1.79
N PRO A 230 0.75 21.90 2.58
CA PRO A 230 0.95 21.96 4.02
C PRO A 230 2.14 22.80 4.48
N ASN A 231 3.12 23.05 3.60
CA ASN A 231 4.28 23.91 3.85
C ASN A 231 4.06 25.39 3.49
N SER A 232 2.88 25.76 2.98
CA SER A 232 2.53 27.15 2.73
C SER A 232 2.23 27.84 4.06
N HIS A 233 2.96 28.90 4.38
CA HIS A 233 2.70 29.76 5.55
C HIS A 233 1.43 30.62 5.41
N THR A 234 0.48 30.21 4.57
CA THR A 234 -0.71 30.98 4.27
C THR A 234 -1.77 30.71 5.31
N PHE A 235 -1.85 31.57 6.31
CA PHE A 235 -2.88 31.51 7.33
C PHE A 235 -4.16 32.22 6.88
N SER A 236 -5.33 31.64 7.17
CA SER A 236 -6.61 32.31 6.96
C SER A 236 -6.80 33.48 7.94
N GLN A 237 -7.45 34.55 7.50
CA GLN A 237 -7.83 35.69 8.36
C GLN A 237 -9.24 35.55 8.93
N ASN A 238 -9.92 34.42 8.69
CA ASN A 238 -11.31 34.22 9.10
C ASN A 238 -11.51 34.47 10.61
N LEU A 239 -10.64 33.91 11.46
CA LEU A 239 -10.77 34.14 12.91
C LEU A 239 -10.60 35.62 13.28
N LYS A 240 -9.66 36.34 12.65
CA LYS A 240 -9.47 37.77 12.90
C LYS A 240 -10.69 38.58 12.51
N PHE A 241 -11.31 38.26 11.37
CA PHE A 241 -12.56 38.89 10.96
C PHE A 241 -13.72 38.59 11.90
N PHE A 242 -13.80 37.35 12.41
CA PHE A 242 -14.78 36.97 13.41
C PHE A 242 -14.61 37.79 14.70
N VAL A 243 -13.39 37.85 15.24
CA VAL A 243 -13.07 38.62 16.46
C VAL A 243 -13.30 40.12 16.27
N ALA A 244 -12.94 40.67 15.11
CA ALA A 244 -13.12 42.08 14.78
C ALA A 244 -14.59 42.53 14.65
N CYS A 245 -15.54 41.59 14.60
CA CYS A 245 -16.96 41.94 14.65
C CYS A 245 -17.40 42.44 16.03
N GLU A 246 -16.65 42.13 17.10
CA GLU A 246 -16.95 42.53 18.48
C GLU A 246 -18.38 42.13 18.93
N ARG A 247 -18.79 40.93 18.52
CA ARG A 247 -20.10 40.34 18.84
C ARG A 247 -19.95 38.94 19.43
N THR A 248 -21.04 38.46 20.02
CA THR A 248 -21.11 37.16 20.70
C THR A 248 -22.14 36.27 20.04
N LEU A 249 -21.79 35.00 19.86
CA LEU A 249 -22.72 33.91 19.59
C LEU A 249 -23.15 33.27 20.93
N PRO A 250 -24.41 33.42 21.36
CA PRO A 250 -24.82 33.06 22.72
C PRO A 250 -24.82 31.56 23.02
N ALA A 251 -24.84 30.72 21.98
CA ALA A 251 -24.89 29.26 22.09
C ALA A 251 -23.61 28.57 21.59
N LEU A 252 -22.54 29.32 21.30
CA LEU A 252 -21.32 28.76 20.70
C LEU A 252 -20.59 27.86 21.69
N GLU A 253 -20.49 26.57 21.38
CA GLU A 253 -19.82 25.53 22.18
C GLU A 253 -18.44 25.20 21.59
N ILE A 254 -18.33 25.15 20.27
CA ILE A 254 -17.12 24.71 19.56
C ILE A 254 -16.78 25.73 18.47
N ILE A 255 -15.54 26.21 18.48
CA ILE A 255 -14.97 26.96 17.36
C ILE A 255 -13.66 26.31 16.90
N ASP A 256 -13.58 25.99 15.61
CA ASP A 256 -12.36 25.45 15.01
C ASP A 256 -11.65 26.50 14.17
N CYS A 257 -10.37 26.69 14.48
CA CYS A 257 -9.53 27.72 13.88
C CYS A 257 -8.36 27.11 13.09
N PHE A 258 -8.48 25.86 12.60
CA PHE A 258 -7.38 25.17 11.92
C PHE A 258 -6.73 26.05 10.83
N GLN A 259 -5.41 26.22 10.88
CA GLN A 259 -4.66 27.01 9.90
C GLN A 259 -5.12 28.49 9.77
N ASN A 260 -5.59 29.10 10.87
CA ASN A 260 -5.87 30.54 10.94
C ASN A 260 -4.70 31.35 11.52
N ALA A 261 -4.69 32.64 11.15
CA ALA A 261 -3.83 33.64 11.74
C ALA A 261 -4.47 34.05 13.08
N VAL A 262 -3.84 33.61 14.15
CA VAL A 262 -4.30 33.77 15.52
C VAL A 262 -3.17 34.36 16.34
N ASP A 263 -3.48 35.39 17.13
CA ASP A 263 -2.61 35.86 18.21
C ASP A 263 -3.25 35.64 19.59
N PHE A 264 -2.49 35.96 20.64
CA PHE A 264 -2.94 35.81 22.02
C PHE A 264 -4.23 36.60 22.30
N GLY A 265 -4.35 37.81 21.74
CA GLY A 265 -5.51 38.68 21.94
C GLY A 265 -6.78 38.09 21.33
N ASP A 266 -6.66 37.45 20.17
CA ASP A 266 -7.78 36.79 19.50
C ASP A 266 -8.39 35.69 20.39
N ILE A 267 -7.56 34.80 20.95
CA ILE A 267 -8.03 33.72 21.84
C ILE A 267 -8.70 34.27 23.11
N VAL A 268 -8.08 35.27 23.75
CA VAL A 268 -8.64 35.91 24.95
C VAL A 268 -10.02 36.51 24.66
N LYS A 269 -10.15 37.24 23.54
CA LYS A 269 -11.43 37.84 23.16
C LYS A 269 -12.50 36.80 22.92
N ILE A 270 -12.21 35.70 22.23
CA ILE A 270 -13.18 34.63 21.96
C ILE A 270 -13.66 34.01 23.27
N VAL A 271 -12.73 33.62 24.14
CA VAL A 271 -13.05 32.98 25.42
C VAL A 271 -13.87 33.92 26.31
N GLN A 272 -13.51 35.20 26.39
CA GLN A 272 -14.21 36.17 27.22
C GLN A 272 -15.60 36.52 26.67
N SER A 273 -15.77 36.56 25.35
CA SER A 273 -17.05 36.93 24.72
C SER A 273 -18.05 35.76 24.64
N HIS A 274 -17.59 34.51 24.66
CA HIS A 274 -18.44 33.32 24.48
C HIS A 274 -18.41 32.43 25.73
N ASN A 275 -19.38 32.59 26.63
CA ASN A 275 -19.40 31.90 27.92
C ASN A 275 -19.75 30.41 27.83
N THR A 276 -20.45 29.99 26.77
CA THR A 276 -20.83 28.59 26.50
C THR A 276 -19.71 27.78 25.84
N LEU A 277 -18.58 28.41 25.50
CA LEU A 277 -17.52 27.77 24.76
C LEU A 277 -16.89 26.64 25.57
N GLU A 278 -16.80 25.46 24.96
CA GLU A 278 -16.27 24.23 25.55
C GLU A 278 -14.96 23.79 24.86
N ALA A 279 -14.81 24.05 23.56
CA ALA A 279 -13.62 23.64 22.82
C ALA A 279 -13.19 24.67 21.76
N VAL A 280 -11.86 24.81 21.60
CA VAL A 280 -11.22 25.64 20.58
C VAL A 280 -10.21 24.81 19.81
N GLY A 281 -10.46 24.59 18.52
CA GLY A 281 -9.54 23.95 17.59
C GLY A 281 -8.36 24.87 17.28
N CYS A 282 -7.16 24.53 17.76
CA CYS A 282 -5.94 25.35 17.68
C CYS A 282 -4.81 24.66 16.91
N LEU A 283 -5.14 23.71 16.03
CA LEU A 283 -4.15 23.02 15.21
C LEU A 283 -3.64 23.91 14.06
N CYS A 284 -2.33 23.90 13.84
CA CYS A 284 -1.66 24.65 12.78
C CYS A 284 -1.96 26.16 12.76
N ILE A 285 -2.23 26.80 13.91
CA ILE A 285 -2.43 28.26 13.97
C ILE A 285 -1.10 29.02 14.03
N SER A 286 -1.11 30.33 13.74
CA SER A 286 0.12 31.15 13.81
C SER A 286 0.63 31.39 15.24
N LEU A 287 -0.23 31.25 16.26
CA LEU A 287 0.15 31.33 17.67
C LEU A 287 0.85 30.02 18.09
N LYS A 288 2.05 30.12 18.65
CA LYS A 288 2.70 28.95 19.23
C LYS A 288 1.87 28.37 20.39
N ALA A 289 1.75 27.06 20.45
CA ALA A 289 0.84 26.39 21.39
C ALA A 289 1.19 26.65 22.87
N ASP A 290 2.47 26.77 23.20
CA ASP A 290 2.99 27.15 24.53
C ASP A 290 2.56 28.54 24.99
N ARG A 291 2.02 29.37 24.08
CA ARG A 291 1.50 30.72 24.35
C ARG A 291 -0.01 30.78 24.49
N ILE A 292 -0.72 29.65 24.39
CA ILE A 292 -2.16 29.63 24.58
C ILE A 292 -2.46 29.91 26.06
N PRO A 293 -3.27 30.93 26.37
CA PRO A 293 -3.55 31.32 27.74
C PRO A 293 -4.28 30.22 28.52
N PHE A 294 -3.89 30.07 29.78
CA PHE A 294 -4.70 29.33 30.75
C PHE A 294 -5.84 30.23 31.25
N PHE A 295 -7.06 29.70 31.28
CA PHE A 295 -8.25 30.41 31.76
C PHE A 295 -8.79 29.71 33.01
N PRO A 296 -8.36 30.13 34.22
CA PRO A 296 -8.81 29.52 35.46
C PRO A 296 -10.35 29.55 35.57
N GLY A 297 -10.95 28.42 35.97
CA GLY A 297 -12.41 28.31 36.13
C GLY A 297 -13.20 28.16 34.83
N ARG A 298 -12.55 28.21 33.67
CA ARG A 298 -13.15 27.87 32.37
C ARG A 298 -12.66 26.48 31.97
N GLY A 299 -13.55 25.49 31.93
CA GLY A 299 -13.24 24.11 31.52
C GLY A 299 -13.04 23.92 30.02
N ILE A 300 -12.40 24.89 29.34
CA ILE A 300 -12.26 24.91 27.88
C ILE A 300 -11.12 24.01 27.43
N LYS A 301 -11.39 23.16 26.44
CA LYS A 301 -10.39 22.33 25.78
C LYS A 301 -9.76 23.07 24.62
N PHE A 302 -8.45 23.27 24.68
CA PHE A 302 -7.67 23.77 23.55
C PHE A 302 -7.03 22.59 22.82
N LEU A 303 -7.53 22.29 21.63
CA LEU A 303 -7.07 21.17 20.82
C LEU A 303 -5.81 21.59 20.08
N THR A 304 -4.67 21.08 20.52
CA THR A 304 -3.34 21.46 20.04
C THR A 304 -2.52 20.21 19.74
N ALA A 305 -1.33 20.41 19.15
CA ALA A 305 -0.38 19.33 18.90
C ALA A 305 0.97 19.58 19.61
N GLN A 306 0.95 20.23 20.77
CA GLN A 306 2.17 20.63 21.50
C GLN A 306 2.89 19.48 22.21
N SER A 307 2.18 18.38 22.43
CA SER A 307 2.70 17.17 23.07
C SER A 307 1.92 15.96 22.57
N ILE A 308 2.42 14.77 22.84
CA ILE A 308 1.78 13.49 22.50
C ILE A 308 0.37 13.42 23.10
N ASP A 309 0.22 13.74 24.39
CA ASP A 309 -1.09 13.75 25.04
C ASP A 309 -2.09 14.72 24.39
N LYS A 310 -1.62 15.90 23.99
CA LYS A 310 -2.47 16.87 23.29
C LYS A 310 -2.83 16.43 21.89
N CYS A 311 -1.92 15.76 21.18
CA CYS A 311 -2.23 15.12 19.90
C CYS A 311 -3.32 14.06 20.07
N HIS A 312 -3.24 13.23 21.10
CA HIS A 312 -4.25 12.21 21.39
C HIS A 312 -5.61 12.80 21.82
N GLU A 313 -5.61 13.89 22.60
CA GLU A 313 -6.82 14.63 22.97
C GLU A 313 -7.49 15.23 21.73
N ALA A 314 -6.70 15.87 20.87
CA ALA A 314 -7.18 16.41 19.59
C ALA A 314 -7.74 15.29 18.70
N PHE A 315 -7.01 14.17 18.58
CA PHE A 315 -7.47 13.00 17.84
C PHE A 315 -8.84 12.51 18.32
N ASP A 316 -9.01 12.31 19.63
CA ASP A 316 -10.27 11.81 20.18
C ASP A 316 -11.42 12.79 19.95
N PHE A 317 -11.13 14.09 20.00
CA PHE A 317 -12.12 15.11 19.70
C PHE A 317 -12.53 15.06 18.23
N TYR A 318 -11.59 15.16 17.31
CA TYR A 318 -11.91 15.21 15.87
C TYR A 318 -12.50 13.91 15.35
N ASN A 319 -12.12 12.76 15.93
CA ASN A 319 -12.73 11.51 15.54
C ASN A 319 -14.20 11.38 15.99
N LYS A 320 -14.55 11.91 17.17
CA LYS A 320 -15.93 11.84 17.69
C LYS A 320 -16.88 12.83 17.03
N HIS A 321 -16.35 13.90 16.44
CA HIS A 321 -17.16 14.94 15.82
C HIS A 321 -17.19 14.80 14.29
N GLU A 322 -18.20 14.08 13.78
CA GLU A 322 -18.45 13.84 12.34
C GLU A 322 -18.51 15.13 11.49
N SER A 323 -18.73 16.28 12.12
CA SER A 323 -18.80 17.59 11.48
C SER A 323 -17.45 18.15 11.01
N PHE A 324 -16.31 17.56 11.36
CA PHE A 324 -15.00 18.07 10.94
C PHE A 324 -14.40 17.27 9.78
N PRO A 325 -13.69 17.93 8.84
CA PRO A 325 -12.97 17.24 7.77
C PRO A 325 -11.83 16.40 8.37
N ASN A 326 -12.12 15.12 8.55
CA ASN A 326 -11.31 14.24 9.40
C ASN A 326 -9.88 14.03 8.84
N HIS A 327 -9.72 13.76 7.55
CA HIS A 327 -8.42 13.34 7.01
C HIS A 327 -7.28 14.37 7.12
N ILE A 328 -7.51 15.65 6.76
CA ILE A 328 -6.45 16.68 6.79
C ILE A 328 -6.05 17.01 8.24
N VAL A 329 -7.03 17.14 9.13
CA VAL A 329 -6.77 17.41 10.55
C VAL A 329 -6.00 16.25 11.17
N LEU A 330 -6.45 15.01 10.92
CA LEU A 330 -5.77 13.81 11.40
C LEU A 330 -4.34 13.70 10.84
N SER A 331 -4.15 14.00 9.56
CA SER A 331 -2.81 14.04 8.95
C SER A 331 -1.87 14.97 9.71
N LYS A 332 -2.33 16.17 10.10
CA LYS A 332 -1.51 17.11 10.90
C LYS A 332 -1.26 16.66 12.33
N ILE A 333 -2.21 15.97 12.94
CA ILE A 333 -2.01 15.36 14.25
C ILE A 333 -0.93 14.27 14.15
N PHE A 334 -0.98 13.44 13.10
CA PHE A 334 0.00 12.37 12.88
C PHE A 334 1.40 12.90 12.55
N GLU A 335 1.52 13.91 11.70
CA GLU A 335 2.80 14.59 11.46
C GLU A 335 3.39 15.14 12.77
N SER A 336 2.55 15.72 13.64
CA SER A 336 3.01 16.25 14.92
C SER A 336 3.43 15.14 15.88
N LEU A 337 2.69 14.03 15.93
CA LEU A 337 3.07 12.84 16.69
C LEU A 337 4.42 12.29 16.23
N ASP A 338 4.68 12.24 14.94
CA ASP A 338 5.97 11.82 14.39
C ASP A 338 7.12 12.69 14.92
N GLU A 339 6.98 14.02 14.85
CA GLU A 339 7.99 14.94 15.40
C GLU A 339 8.21 14.73 16.91
N HIS A 340 7.16 14.45 17.68
CA HIS A 340 7.27 14.17 19.10
C HIS A 340 7.85 12.78 19.41
N PHE A 341 7.81 11.85 18.46
CA PHE A 341 8.34 10.50 18.62
C PHE A 341 9.84 10.42 18.34
N LYS A 342 10.38 11.28 17.47
CA LYS A 342 11.82 11.35 17.16
C LYS A 342 12.76 11.34 18.38
N PRO A 343 12.50 12.07 19.49
CA PRO A 343 13.36 12.04 20.68
C PRO A 343 13.10 10.84 21.62
N LEU A 344 12.03 10.07 21.41
CA LEU A 344 11.70 8.92 22.25
C LEU A 344 12.52 7.70 21.86
N TRP A 345 12.75 6.81 22.82
CA TRP A 345 13.43 5.53 22.63
C TRP A 345 12.99 4.52 23.68
N GLY A 346 13.21 3.23 23.43
CA GLY A 346 12.87 2.15 24.36
C GLY A 346 11.38 2.10 24.72
N GLU A 347 11.08 1.89 26.00
CA GLU A 347 9.71 1.68 26.52
C GLU A 347 8.76 2.86 26.30
N ASP A 348 9.26 4.11 26.32
CA ASP A 348 8.40 5.27 26.09
C ASP A 348 7.92 5.34 24.64
N LEU A 349 8.82 5.11 23.67
CA LEU A 349 8.45 5.06 22.25
C LEU A 349 7.47 3.92 21.98
N LYS A 350 7.71 2.76 22.58
CA LYS A 350 6.84 1.59 22.49
C LYS A 350 5.42 1.88 23.01
N ARG A 351 5.31 2.43 24.23
CA ARG A 351 4.02 2.78 24.86
C ARG A 351 3.20 3.74 24.01
N GLU A 352 3.82 4.82 23.52
CA GLU A 352 3.10 5.82 22.72
C GLU A 352 2.77 5.33 21.30
N SER A 353 3.61 4.48 20.71
CA SER A 353 3.33 3.82 19.43
C SER A 353 2.13 2.88 19.56
N GLU A 354 2.05 2.08 20.64
CA GLU A 354 0.91 1.21 20.91
C GLU A 354 -0.40 2.02 21.05
N ARG A 355 -0.35 3.13 21.80
CA ARG A 355 -1.50 4.02 21.99
C ARG A 355 -1.99 4.62 20.66
N CYS A 356 -1.09 4.93 19.74
CA CYS A 356 -1.42 5.39 18.39
C CYS A 356 -2.04 4.27 17.54
N LEU A 357 -1.47 3.06 17.58
CA LEU A 357 -1.99 1.89 16.86
C LEU A 357 -3.42 1.55 17.30
N GLN A 358 -3.71 1.55 18.60
CA GLN A 358 -5.06 1.29 19.12
C GLN A 358 -6.09 2.29 18.57
N LYS A 359 -5.74 3.58 18.55
CA LYS A 359 -6.56 4.65 17.97
C LYS A 359 -6.75 4.48 16.46
N PHE A 360 -5.72 4.03 15.76
CA PHE A 360 -5.79 3.75 14.34
C PHE A 360 -6.72 2.57 14.02
N PHE A 361 -6.64 1.47 14.77
CA PHE A 361 -7.55 0.34 14.58
C PHE A 361 -9.02 0.78 14.75
N ALA A 362 -9.29 1.67 15.70
CA ALA A 362 -10.62 2.25 15.86
C ALA A 362 -11.08 3.06 14.62
N LEU A 363 -10.20 3.89 14.04
CA LEU A 363 -10.50 4.64 12.81
C LEU A 363 -10.82 3.75 11.61
N ARG A 364 -10.04 2.68 11.42
CA ARG A 364 -10.26 1.77 10.28
C ARG A 364 -11.54 0.96 10.40
N LEU A 365 -11.99 0.64 11.62
CA LEU A 365 -13.33 0.08 11.84
C LEU A 365 -14.44 1.06 11.39
N GLU A 366 -14.19 2.36 11.49
CA GLU A 366 -15.08 3.44 11.03
C GLU A 366 -14.91 3.78 9.52
N LYS A 367 -14.00 3.09 8.82
CA LYS A 367 -13.77 3.15 7.35
C LYS A 367 -13.43 4.53 6.80
N ILE A 368 -12.64 5.32 7.52
CA ILE A 368 -12.05 6.55 6.95
C ILE A 368 -10.86 6.13 6.09
N GLU A 369 -11.08 6.09 4.77
CA GLU A 369 -10.04 5.76 3.80
C GLU A 369 -9.44 7.05 3.22
N SER A 370 -8.17 7.32 3.53
CA SER A 370 -7.37 8.38 2.90
C SER A 370 -5.91 7.94 2.79
N LYS A 371 -5.17 8.49 1.83
CA LYS A 371 -3.74 8.18 1.66
C LYS A 371 -2.92 8.59 2.88
N GLU A 372 -3.31 9.69 3.51
CA GLU A 372 -2.67 10.21 4.72
C GLU A 372 -2.89 9.28 5.91
N THR A 373 -4.09 8.70 6.02
CA THR A 373 -4.40 7.67 7.02
C THR A 373 -3.56 6.41 6.80
N ASP A 374 -3.39 5.98 5.55
CA ASP A 374 -2.57 4.82 5.19
C ASP A 374 -1.07 5.07 5.50
N PHE A 375 -0.55 6.24 5.15
CA PHE A 375 0.82 6.63 5.49
C PHE A 375 1.06 6.63 6.99
N ALA A 376 0.21 7.29 7.76
CA ALA A 376 0.36 7.36 9.20
C ALA A 376 0.37 5.98 9.85
N SER A 377 -0.52 5.07 9.40
CA SER A 377 -0.56 3.71 9.97
C SER A 377 0.66 2.87 9.64
N ILE A 378 1.09 2.88 8.38
CA ILE A 378 2.31 2.19 7.99
C ILE A 378 3.51 2.76 8.74
N TRP A 379 3.59 4.08 8.89
CA TRP A 379 4.64 4.74 9.65
C TRP A 379 4.67 4.29 11.12
N PHE A 380 3.55 4.35 11.83
CA PHE A 380 3.50 3.94 13.24
C PHE A 380 3.76 2.44 13.44
N LEU A 381 3.29 1.59 12.52
CA LEU A 381 3.62 0.16 12.53
C LEU A 381 5.13 -0.05 12.34
N GLN A 382 5.75 0.66 11.41
CA GLN A 382 7.19 0.58 11.18
C GLN A 382 7.99 1.07 12.40
N LEU A 383 7.58 2.16 13.04
CA LEU A 383 8.19 2.64 14.28
C LEU A 383 8.09 1.59 15.40
N PHE A 384 6.93 0.95 15.57
CA PHE A 384 6.76 -0.10 16.56
C PHE A 384 7.71 -1.28 16.30
N ILE A 385 7.82 -1.70 15.04
CA ILE A 385 8.61 -2.86 14.62
C ILE A 385 10.12 -2.62 14.71
N ASN A 386 10.58 -1.40 14.44
CA ASN A 386 12.00 -1.07 14.49
C ASN A 386 12.58 -1.04 15.92
N ASN A 387 11.75 -1.09 16.96
CA ASN A 387 12.20 -1.04 18.36
C ASN A 387 12.44 -2.43 18.99
N ASP A 388 12.64 -3.47 18.17
CA ASP A 388 12.84 -4.87 18.60
C ASP A 388 11.77 -5.37 19.61
N SER A 389 10.59 -4.73 19.62
CA SER A 389 9.49 -5.14 20.48
C SER A 389 8.94 -6.46 19.95
N PRO A 390 8.90 -7.53 20.78
CA PRO A 390 8.45 -8.83 20.33
C PRO A 390 6.98 -8.76 19.93
N PHE A 391 6.66 -9.32 18.76
CA PHE A 391 5.29 -9.38 18.22
C PHE A 391 4.33 -10.17 19.12
N ASP A 392 4.86 -10.95 20.06
CA ASP A 392 4.12 -11.69 21.08
C ASP A 392 3.17 -10.81 21.92
N GLU A 393 3.37 -9.50 21.90
CA GLU A 393 2.52 -8.53 22.60
C GLU A 393 1.20 -8.23 21.87
N PHE A 394 1.11 -8.51 20.56
CA PHE A 394 -0.13 -8.37 19.84
C PHE A 394 -1.02 -9.59 20.03
N SER A 395 -2.28 -9.36 20.38
CA SER A 395 -3.30 -10.41 20.33
C SER A 395 -3.45 -10.95 18.91
N PRO A 396 -3.86 -12.22 18.73
CA PRO A 396 -4.16 -12.78 17.39
C PRO A 396 -5.14 -11.93 16.56
N GLN A 397 -6.06 -11.24 17.24
CA GLN A 397 -7.02 -10.34 16.59
C GLN A 397 -6.33 -9.06 16.06
N GLN A 398 -5.39 -8.47 16.81
CA GLN A 398 -4.60 -7.33 16.34
C GLN A 398 -3.69 -7.74 15.19
N ILE A 399 -3.04 -8.91 15.28
CA ILE A 399 -2.22 -9.47 14.20
C ILE A 399 -3.05 -9.57 12.91
N LYS A 400 -4.25 -10.14 13.01
CA LYS A 400 -5.19 -10.22 11.89
C LYS A 400 -5.56 -8.85 11.32
N GLN A 401 -5.79 -7.86 12.18
CA GLN A 401 -6.11 -6.49 11.74
C GLN A 401 -4.91 -5.83 11.03
N ILE A 402 -3.69 -5.97 11.56
CA ILE A 402 -2.46 -5.48 10.94
C ILE A 402 -2.29 -6.10 9.55
N GLY A 403 -2.43 -7.42 9.45
CA GLY A 403 -2.38 -8.13 8.17
C GLY A 403 -3.40 -7.63 7.16
N GLN A 404 -4.64 -7.35 7.60
CA GLN A 404 -5.67 -6.76 6.74
C GLN A 404 -5.29 -5.36 6.26
N ILE A 405 -4.77 -4.50 7.15
CA ILE A 405 -4.33 -3.15 6.79
C ILE A 405 -3.22 -3.20 5.75
N LEU A 406 -2.18 -4.00 5.98
CA LEU A 406 -1.05 -4.15 5.06
C LEU A 406 -1.52 -4.64 3.70
N LEU A 407 -2.39 -5.65 3.68
CA LEU A 407 -2.97 -6.19 2.45
C LEU A 407 -3.78 -5.14 1.68
N GLU A 408 -4.66 -4.39 2.37
CA GLU A 408 -5.45 -3.33 1.74
C GLU A 408 -4.58 -2.22 1.16
N VAL A 409 -3.58 -1.77 1.92
CA VAL A 409 -2.65 -0.71 1.52
C VAL A 409 -1.88 -1.11 0.26
N LEU A 410 -1.39 -2.35 0.22
CA LEU A 410 -0.67 -2.89 -0.93
C LEU A 410 -1.60 -3.09 -2.15
N LYS A 411 -2.88 -3.45 -1.95
CA LYS A 411 -3.86 -3.60 -3.05
C LYS A 411 -4.28 -2.26 -3.67
N LYS A 412 -4.51 -1.23 -2.84
CA LYS A 412 -5.00 0.08 -3.31
C LYS A 412 -4.02 0.79 -4.22
N ASN A 413 -2.74 0.54 -4.00
CA ASN A 413 -1.66 1.17 -4.72
C ASN A 413 -0.91 0.05 -5.46
N PRO A 414 -1.20 -0.21 -6.75
CA PRO A 414 -0.43 -1.16 -7.56
C PRO A 414 0.68 -0.55 -8.44
N SER A 415 0.61 0.72 -8.87
CA SER A 415 1.58 1.34 -9.84
C SER A 415 2.58 2.41 -9.33
N GLY A 416 2.41 3.01 -8.16
CA GLY A 416 3.38 3.88 -7.49
C GLY A 416 3.41 5.25 -8.15
N GLU A 417 2.31 6.02 -8.08
CA GLU A 417 2.26 7.30 -8.81
C GLU A 417 2.98 8.44 -8.09
N THR A 418 3.20 8.31 -6.77
CA THR A 418 3.84 9.32 -5.94
C THR A 418 4.94 8.74 -5.05
N GLU A 419 5.88 9.57 -4.60
CA GLU A 419 6.91 9.17 -3.61
C GLU A 419 6.30 8.60 -2.33
N MET A 420 5.19 9.19 -1.88
CA MET A 420 4.43 8.72 -0.72
C MET A 420 3.87 7.31 -0.95
N ASP A 421 3.33 7.01 -2.14
CA ASP A 421 2.84 5.66 -2.47
C ASP A 421 3.99 4.63 -2.46
N HIS A 422 5.18 5.00 -2.94
CA HIS A 422 6.36 4.14 -2.87
C HIS A 422 6.80 3.89 -1.43
N PHE A 423 6.86 4.94 -0.61
CA PHE A 423 7.19 4.82 0.82
C PHE A 423 6.23 3.89 1.54
N ILE A 424 4.91 4.12 1.39
CA ILE A 424 3.86 3.32 2.01
C ILE A 424 4.02 1.84 1.66
N ARG A 425 4.24 1.50 0.39
CA ARG A 425 4.41 0.10 -0.03
C ARG A 425 5.69 -0.52 0.47
N TYR A 426 6.79 0.22 0.35
CA TYR A 426 8.08 -0.26 0.81
C TYR A 426 8.01 -0.60 2.30
N SER A 427 7.48 0.32 3.09
CA SER A 427 7.32 0.12 4.53
C SER A 427 6.31 -0.99 4.84
N ALA A 428 5.22 -1.12 4.09
CA ALA A 428 4.28 -2.24 4.26
C ALA A 428 4.94 -3.61 4.01
N TRP A 429 5.72 -3.75 2.94
CA TRP A 429 6.47 -4.97 2.69
C TRP A 429 7.55 -5.20 3.74
N PHE A 430 8.30 -4.17 4.12
CA PHE A 430 9.32 -4.25 5.16
C PHE A 430 8.73 -4.73 6.50
N ILE A 431 7.57 -4.20 6.87
CA ILE A 431 6.79 -4.65 8.03
C ILE A 431 6.47 -6.14 7.89
N LEU A 432 5.92 -6.58 6.75
CA LEU A 432 5.58 -7.99 6.52
C LEU A 432 6.77 -8.94 6.62
N VAL A 433 7.96 -8.52 6.18
CA VAL A 433 9.19 -9.33 6.31
C VAL A 433 9.58 -9.55 7.76
N LYS A 434 9.45 -8.51 8.58
CA LYS A 434 9.72 -8.57 10.02
C LYS A 434 8.63 -9.29 10.80
N PHE A 435 7.41 -9.22 10.31
CA PHE A 435 6.24 -9.78 10.94
C PHE A 435 6.20 -11.30 10.77
N GLU A 436 6.01 -12.07 11.85
CA GLU A 436 5.84 -13.52 11.75
C GLU A 436 4.52 -13.87 11.05
N MET A 437 4.61 -14.16 9.74
CA MET A 437 3.45 -14.44 8.90
C MET A 437 2.61 -15.64 9.37
N LEU A 438 3.23 -16.59 10.07
CA LEU A 438 2.62 -17.81 10.59
C LEU A 438 1.44 -17.59 11.54
N SER A 439 1.38 -16.43 12.19
CA SER A 439 0.28 -16.09 13.10
C SER A 439 -0.89 -15.38 12.41
N MET A 440 -0.81 -15.16 11.09
CA MET A 440 -1.86 -14.49 10.32
C MET A 440 -3.00 -15.43 9.90
N ASP A 441 -4.14 -14.82 9.59
CA ASP A 441 -5.28 -15.51 9.01
C ASP A 441 -4.89 -16.14 7.64
N PRO A 442 -5.15 -17.45 7.41
CA PRO A 442 -4.78 -18.13 6.17
C PRO A 442 -5.36 -17.51 4.88
N GLN A 443 -6.44 -16.74 4.99
CA GLN A 443 -6.96 -15.99 3.84
C GLN A 443 -6.06 -14.80 3.52
N ILE A 444 -5.65 -14.02 4.53
CA ILE A 444 -4.76 -12.86 4.36
C ILE A 444 -3.42 -13.33 3.78
N GLU A 445 -2.89 -14.42 4.31
CA GLU A 445 -1.67 -15.05 3.82
C GLU A 445 -1.74 -15.34 2.31
N ARG A 446 -2.78 -16.05 1.87
CA ARG A 446 -2.94 -16.39 0.45
C ARG A 446 -3.06 -15.16 -0.44
N GLU A 447 -3.74 -14.13 0.03
CA GLU A 447 -3.88 -12.87 -0.72
C GLU A 447 -2.56 -12.08 -0.77
N LEU A 448 -1.78 -12.05 0.33
CA LEU A 448 -0.44 -11.45 0.37
C LEU A 448 0.54 -12.19 -0.54
N PHE A 449 0.48 -13.52 -0.57
CA PHE A 449 1.27 -14.33 -1.49
C PHE A 449 0.99 -13.97 -2.95
N GLN A 450 -0.29 -13.91 -3.34
CA GLN A 450 -0.66 -13.50 -4.70
C GLN A 450 -0.15 -12.09 -5.04
N LEU A 451 -0.24 -11.17 -4.08
CA LEU A 451 0.20 -9.80 -4.25
C LEU A 451 1.73 -9.69 -4.33
N ALA A 452 2.46 -10.53 -3.60
CA ALA A 452 3.91 -10.62 -3.70
C ALA A 452 4.33 -11.08 -5.11
N VAL A 453 3.71 -12.15 -5.61
CA VAL A 453 3.93 -12.65 -6.98
C VAL A 453 3.61 -11.57 -8.02
N GLU A 454 2.48 -10.89 -7.90
CA GLU A 454 2.09 -9.81 -8.82
C GLU A 454 3.06 -8.62 -8.75
N THR A 455 3.51 -8.26 -7.56
CA THR A 455 4.50 -7.19 -7.36
C THR A 455 5.80 -7.56 -8.05
N ILE A 456 6.32 -8.76 -7.78
CA ILE A 456 7.52 -9.30 -8.43
C ILE A 456 7.38 -9.26 -9.96
N ARG A 457 6.25 -9.74 -10.52
CA ARG A 457 6.00 -9.72 -11.98
C ARG A 457 6.02 -8.33 -12.62
N LYS A 458 5.63 -7.30 -11.86
CA LYS A 458 5.53 -5.92 -12.34
C LYS A 458 6.84 -5.16 -12.17
N SER A 459 7.69 -5.58 -11.23
CA SER A 459 8.98 -4.96 -11.01
C SER A 459 9.88 -5.15 -12.23
N GLN A 460 10.48 -4.06 -12.68
CA GLN A 460 11.42 -4.08 -13.81
C GLN A 460 12.87 -3.99 -13.35
N SER A 461 13.10 -3.75 -12.05
CA SER A 461 14.42 -3.50 -11.47
C SER A 461 14.49 -3.98 -10.03
N PHE A 462 15.67 -4.40 -9.59
CA PHE A 462 15.98 -4.76 -8.20
C PHE A 462 16.24 -3.54 -7.32
N ALA A 463 16.48 -2.38 -7.93
CA ALA A 463 16.52 -1.12 -7.19
C ALA A 463 15.14 -0.72 -6.64
N ASP A 464 14.07 -1.36 -7.13
CA ASP A 464 12.74 -1.24 -6.56
C ASP A 464 12.72 -1.90 -5.17
N LEU A 465 12.73 -1.08 -4.12
CA LEU A 465 12.71 -1.56 -2.75
C LEU A 465 11.45 -2.41 -2.43
N THR A 466 10.36 -2.23 -3.19
CA THR A 466 9.15 -3.04 -3.04
C THR A 466 9.34 -4.47 -3.57
N PHE A 467 10.20 -4.66 -4.57
CA PHE A 467 10.59 -5.98 -5.07
C PHE A 467 11.24 -6.81 -3.97
N HIS A 468 12.25 -6.25 -3.30
CA HIS A 468 12.97 -6.96 -2.24
C HIS A 468 12.03 -7.42 -1.13
N GLY A 469 11.18 -6.52 -0.63
CA GLY A 469 10.23 -6.87 0.42
C GLY A 469 9.20 -7.93 -0.02
N ALA A 470 8.70 -7.85 -1.27
CA ALA A 470 7.83 -8.88 -1.83
C ALA A 470 8.55 -10.24 -1.99
N LEU A 471 9.82 -10.22 -2.41
CA LEU A 471 10.66 -11.41 -2.57
C LEU A 471 10.93 -12.10 -1.22
N CYS A 472 11.25 -11.35 -0.17
CA CYS A 472 11.43 -11.89 1.17
C CYS A 472 10.14 -12.55 1.69
N VAL A 473 8.98 -11.92 1.47
CA VAL A 473 7.67 -12.51 1.80
C VAL A 473 7.45 -13.79 1.00
N PHE A 474 7.73 -13.78 -0.30
CA PHE A 474 7.60 -14.96 -1.16
C PHE A 474 8.53 -16.10 -0.71
N LYS A 475 9.80 -15.83 -0.41
CA LYS A 475 10.76 -16.77 0.17
C LYS A 475 10.20 -17.43 1.42
N ARG A 476 9.62 -16.63 2.31
CA ARG A 476 9.06 -17.13 3.56
C ARG A 476 7.91 -18.09 3.32
N PHE A 477 7.02 -17.79 2.37
CA PHE A 477 5.97 -18.72 1.95
C PHE A 477 6.51 -20.06 1.44
N ILE A 478 7.62 -20.05 0.68
CA ILE A 478 8.27 -21.28 0.22
C ILE A 478 8.71 -22.12 1.43
N ILE A 479 9.42 -21.51 2.38
CA ILE A 479 9.95 -22.18 3.57
C ILE A 479 8.82 -22.78 4.42
N GLU A 480 7.76 -22.01 4.65
CA GLU A 480 6.74 -22.37 5.63
C GLU A 480 5.71 -23.38 5.09
N HIS A 481 5.38 -23.32 3.80
CA HIS A 481 4.29 -24.11 3.26
C HIS A 481 4.72 -25.30 2.44
N ASN A 482 5.94 -25.35 1.88
CA ASN A 482 6.45 -26.37 0.93
C ASN A 482 5.55 -26.69 -0.29
N LEU A 483 4.28 -26.27 -0.31
CA LEU A 483 3.18 -26.73 -1.17
C LEU A 483 2.45 -25.58 -1.88
N GLY A 484 2.60 -24.33 -1.41
CA GLY A 484 1.95 -23.16 -2.00
C GLY A 484 2.45 -22.80 -3.40
N VAL A 485 3.68 -23.22 -3.72
CA VAL A 485 4.34 -22.98 -5.01
C VAL A 485 3.69 -23.80 -6.14
N GLU A 486 3.04 -24.92 -5.85
CA GLU A 486 2.43 -25.76 -6.89
C GLU A 486 1.41 -25.01 -7.75
N ARG A 487 0.76 -23.96 -7.21
CA ARG A 487 -0.21 -23.14 -7.95
C ARG A 487 0.39 -21.96 -8.72
N THR A 488 1.61 -21.55 -8.39
CA THR A 488 2.38 -20.56 -9.17
C THR A 488 3.29 -21.22 -10.20
N ASN A 489 3.59 -22.51 -10.03
CA ASN A 489 4.44 -23.31 -10.92
C ASN A 489 3.86 -23.54 -12.31
N ASP A 490 2.55 -23.41 -12.51
CA ASP A 490 1.96 -23.51 -13.86
C ASP A 490 2.29 -22.30 -14.77
N ASP A 491 3.01 -21.30 -14.26
CA ASP A 491 3.35 -20.11 -15.02
C ASP A 491 4.85 -19.97 -15.24
N ASN A 492 5.38 -20.68 -16.25
CA ASN A 492 6.73 -20.50 -16.80
C ASN A 492 7.07 -19.02 -17.04
N SER A 493 6.07 -18.15 -17.26
CA SER A 493 6.31 -16.71 -17.42
C SER A 493 6.84 -16.04 -16.15
N PHE A 494 6.41 -16.47 -14.95
CA PHE A 494 6.90 -15.91 -13.68
C PHE A 494 8.38 -16.26 -13.47
N LYS A 495 8.75 -17.52 -13.75
CA LYS A 495 10.13 -17.99 -13.63
C LYS A 495 11.02 -17.30 -14.65
N ASN A 496 10.59 -17.26 -15.92
CA ASN A 496 11.30 -16.55 -16.97
C ASN A 496 11.47 -15.07 -16.63
N HIS A 497 10.48 -14.44 -15.98
CA HIS A 497 10.60 -13.07 -15.52
C HIS A 497 11.64 -12.92 -14.41
N LEU A 498 11.62 -13.76 -13.37
CA LEU A 498 12.66 -13.79 -12.32
C LEU A 498 14.05 -14.00 -12.92
N ILE A 499 14.20 -14.90 -13.89
CA ILE A 499 15.47 -15.17 -14.57
C ILE A 499 15.89 -13.98 -15.43
N GLN A 500 14.97 -13.39 -16.19
CA GLN A 500 15.25 -12.18 -16.97
C GLN A 500 15.75 -11.06 -16.05
N MET A 501 15.07 -10.88 -14.92
CA MET A 501 15.49 -10.00 -13.83
C MET A 501 16.91 -10.38 -13.37
N ALA A 502 17.19 -11.64 -13.03
CA ALA A 502 18.51 -12.18 -12.67
C ALA A 502 19.61 -11.74 -13.66
N THR A 503 19.34 -11.89 -14.96
CA THR A 503 20.30 -11.61 -16.03
C THR A 503 20.48 -10.11 -16.30
N SER A 504 19.44 -9.31 -16.10
CA SER A 504 19.45 -7.86 -16.32
C SER A 504 20.04 -7.05 -15.16
N LEU A 505 20.28 -7.69 -14.01
CA LEU A 505 20.81 -7.07 -12.80
C LEU A 505 22.19 -6.45 -13.02
N ASN A 506 22.37 -5.23 -12.55
CA ASN A 506 23.69 -4.69 -12.22
C ASN A 506 23.76 -4.44 -10.71
N PHE A 507 24.41 -5.32 -9.94
CA PHE A 507 24.51 -5.16 -8.49
C PHE A 507 25.27 -3.89 -8.09
N ALA A 508 26.13 -3.37 -8.96
CA ALA A 508 26.82 -2.10 -8.73
C ALA A 508 25.88 -0.89 -8.76
N GLU A 509 24.69 -1.02 -9.36
CA GLU A 509 23.68 0.05 -9.45
C GLU A 509 22.64 -0.01 -8.32
N VAL A 510 22.66 -1.04 -7.47
CA VAL A 510 21.71 -1.15 -6.36
C VAL A 510 22.26 -0.35 -5.17
N PRO A 511 21.67 0.81 -4.81
CA PRO A 511 22.17 1.67 -3.73
C PRO A 511 21.89 1.09 -2.32
N MET A 512 21.61 -0.20 -2.21
CA MET A 512 21.23 -0.82 -0.94
C MET A 512 22.45 -1.06 -0.06
N LYS A 513 22.24 -0.85 1.24
CA LYS A 513 23.22 -1.12 2.29
C LYS A 513 23.55 -2.62 2.43
N TYR A 514 22.80 -3.52 1.77
CA TYR A 514 22.90 -4.98 1.91
C TYR A 514 22.56 -5.75 0.60
N PRO A 515 23.31 -5.58 -0.51
CA PRO A 515 23.08 -6.33 -1.74
C PRO A 515 23.18 -7.85 -1.55
N LYS A 516 23.93 -8.30 -0.54
CA LYS A 516 24.09 -9.70 -0.15
C LYS A 516 22.76 -10.39 0.18
N ASN A 517 21.97 -9.79 1.07
CA ASN A 517 20.72 -10.39 1.56
C ASN A 517 19.71 -10.57 0.42
N LEU A 518 19.61 -9.56 -0.44
CA LEU A 518 18.74 -9.60 -1.61
C LEU A 518 19.15 -10.74 -2.55
N PHE A 519 20.46 -10.94 -2.77
CA PHE A 519 20.93 -12.07 -3.57
C PHE A 519 20.58 -13.42 -2.93
N TYR A 520 20.82 -13.60 -1.64
CA TYR A 520 20.48 -14.87 -0.95
C TYR A 520 18.99 -15.16 -1.02
N ASP A 521 18.15 -14.15 -0.82
CA ASP A 521 16.71 -14.33 -0.90
C ASP A 521 16.27 -14.70 -2.31
N PHE A 522 16.91 -14.10 -3.30
CA PHE A 522 16.66 -14.35 -4.71
C PHE A 522 17.12 -15.73 -5.18
N GLU A 523 18.37 -16.10 -4.88
CA GLU A 523 18.93 -17.42 -5.18
C GLU A 523 18.08 -18.50 -4.52
N PHE A 524 17.74 -18.34 -3.25
CA PHE A 524 16.88 -19.28 -2.53
C PHE A 524 15.54 -19.47 -3.24
N VAL A 525 14.89 -18.37 -3.64
CA VAL A 525 13.61 -18.42 -4.34
C VAL A 525 13.75 -19.15 -5.67
N ILE A 526 14.71 -18.78 -6.52
CA ILE A 526 14.92 -19.43 -7.81
C ILE A 526 15.23 -20.91 -7.64
N ARG A 527 16.14 -21.24 -6.73
CA ARG A 527 16.54 -22.61 -6.42
C ARG A 527 15.32 -23.46 -6.11
N ASN A 528 14.53 -23.06 -5.13
CA ASN A 528 13.35 -23.81 -4.71
C ASN A 528 12.28 -23.90 -5.82
N LEU A 529 12.10 -22.85 -6.63
CA LEU A 529 11.20 -22.89 -7.79
C LEU A 529 11.65 -23.90 -8.86
N CYS A 530 12.96 -24.14 -8.99
CA CYS A 530 13.53 -25.11 -9.93
C CYS A 530 13.50 -26.54 -9.36
N VAL A 531 13.79 -26.73 -8.07
CA VAL A 531 13.73 -28.06 -7.41
C VAL A 531 12.31 -28.63 -7.42
N LEU A 532 11.30 -27.79 -7.20
CA LEU A 532 9.89 -28.24 -7.24
C LEU A 532 9.43 -28.67 -8.65
N GLU A 533 10.18 -28.34 -9.69
CA GLU A 533 9.92 -28.79 -11.05
C GLU A 533 10.60 -30.12 -11.37
N THR A 534 11.77 -30.43 -10.82
CA THR A 534 12.45 -31.70 -11.11
C THR A 534 11.70 -32.91 -10.53
N GLU A 535 10.81 -32.69 -9.56
CA GLU A 535 9.86 -33.70 -9.07
C GLU A 535 8.71 -33.99 -10.06
N LYS A 536 8.53 -33.16 -11.10
CA LYS A 536 7.52 -33.31 -12.17
C LYS A 536 8.29 -33.55 -13.49
N GLU A 537 7.85 -34.47 -14.34
CA GLU A 537 8.57 -34.77 -15.60
C GLU A 537 8.90 -33.47 -16.39
N SER A 538 10.19 -33.14 -16.49
CA SER A 538 10.67 -31.84 -16.97
C SER A 538 10.49 -31.76 -18.49
N ASN A 539 9.64 -30.85 -18.96
CA ASN A 539 9.56 -30.53 -20.39
C ASN A 539 10.78 -29.68 -20.82
N GLU A 540 11.05 -29.61 -22.13
CA GLU A 540 12.20 -28.85 -22.67
C GLU A 540 12.20 -27.37 -22.25
N GLU A 541 11.02 -26.77 -22.06
CA GLU A 541 10.88 -25.37 -21.64
C GLU A 541 11.35 -25.16 -20.19
N SER A 542 10.99 -26.08 -19.28
CA SER A 542 11.44 -26.09 -17.89
C SER A 542 12.95 -26.30 -17.80
N ILE A 543 13.51 -27.24 -18.57
CA ILE A 543 14.96 -27.47 -18.67
C ILE A 543 15.68 -26.20 -19.12
N LEU A 544 15.17 -25.52 -20.16
CA LEU A 544 15.72 -24.27 -20.67
C LEU A 544 15.65 -23.15 -19.63
N CYS A 545 14.54 -23.06 -18.90
CA CYS A 545 14.32 -22.08 -17.84
C CYS A 545 15.32 -22.27 -16.70
N GLN A 546 15.43 -23.48 -16.14
CA GLN A 546 16.37 -23.82 -15.06
C GLN A 546 17.82 -23.58 -15.48
N ARG A 547 18.17 -23.89 -16.74
CA ARG A 547 19.48 -23.60 -17.32
C ARG A 547 19.82 -22.11 -17.32
N LYS A 548 18.88 -21.26 -17.76
CA LYS A 548 19.08 -19.80 -17.77
C LYS A 548 19.17 -19.25 -16.34
N ALA A 549 18.39 -19.82 -15.41
CA ALA A 549 18.43 -19.46 -14.00
C ALA A 549 19.81 -19.72 -13.39
N LEU A 550 20.35 -20.92 -13.59
CA LEU A 550 21.69 -21.29 -13.14
C LEU A 550 22.76 -20.34 -13.70
N GLY A 551 22.74 -20.10 -15.01
CA GLY A 551 23.67 -19.16 -15.65
C GLY A 551 23.61 -17.75 -15.08
N ALA A 552 22.41 -17.26 -14.79
CA ALA A 552 22.23 -15.95 -14.21
C ALA A 552 22.78 -15.87 -12.79
N ILE A 553 22.50 -16.87 -11.93
CA ILE A 553 23.03 -16.93 -10.56
C ILE A 553 24.57 -16.97 -10.59
N MET A 554 25.16 -17.78 -11.47
CA MET A 554 26.62 -17.88 -11.63
C MET A 554 27.25 -16.57 -12.11
N GLN A 555 26.64 -15.89 -13.10
CA GLN A 555 27.08 -14.57 -13.56
C GLN A 555 27.13 -13.58 -12.41
N LYS A 556 26.11 -13.59 -11.56
CA LYS A 556 26.02 -12.66 -10.44
C LYS A 556 27.02 -13.00 -9.34
N ALA A 557 27.26 -14.27 -9.04
CA ALA A 557 28.34 -14.68 -8.12
C ALA A 557 29.71 -14.19 -8.57
N ALA A 558 29.97 -14.19 -9.89
CA ALA A 558 31.21 -13.65 -10.44
C ALA A 558 31.35 -12.12 -10.34
N ASP A 559 30.24 -11.38 -10.15
CA ASP A 559 30.25 -9.93 -10.04
C ASP A 559 30.78 -9.45 -8.65
N PHE A 560 30.76 -10.31 -7.61
CA PHE A 560 31.19 -9.99 -6.24
C PHE A 560 32.70 -10.23 -5.98
N LYS A 561 33.56 -9.84 -6.92
CA LYS A 561 35.01 -10.11 -6.89
C LYS A 561 35.75 -9.57 -5.67
N GLU A 562 35.21 -8.54 -5.03
CA GLU A 562 35.85 -7.86 -3.91
C GLU A 562 35.46 -8.45 -2.53
N ASP A 563 34.52 -9.39 -2.49
CA ASP A 563 33.99 -9.98 -1.24
C ASP A 563 34.08 -11.51 -1.27
N LEU A 564 35.29 -12.03 -1.06
CA LEU A 564 35.62 -13.46 -1.17
C LEU A 564 34.74 -14.37 -0.30
N LEU A 565 34.37 -13.93 0.91
CA LEU A 565 33.50 -14.70 1.81
C LEU A 565 32.08 -14.84 1.27
N LEU A 566 31.52 -13.76 0.72
CA LEU A 566 30.22 -13.80 0.05
C LEU A 566 30.29 -14.69 -1.18
N GLN A 567 31.35 -14.56 -1.98
CA GLN A 567 31.56 -15.38 -3.16
C GLN A 567 31.64 -16.87 -2.81
N GLU A 568 32.31 -17.23 -1.71
CA GLU A 568 32.36 -18.59 -1.19
C GLU A 568 30.98 -19.14 -0.83
N GLU A 569 30.20 -18.38 -0.08
CA GLU A 569 28.83 -18.77 0.30
C GLU A 569 27.90 -18.87 -0.92
N MET A 570 28.01 -17.95 -1.87
CA MET A 570 27.24 -17.98 -3.12
C MET A 570 27.55 -19.22 -3.96
N ILE A 571 28.82 -19.58 -4.09
CA ILE A 571 29.21 -20.81 -4.80
C ILE A 571 28.70 -22.03 -4.06
N SER A 572 28.87 -22.11 -2.75
CA SER A 572 28.31 -23.22 -1.96
C SER A 572 26.81 -23.42 -2.24
N ASN A 573 26.05 -22.32 -2.31
CA ASN A 573 24.62 -22.36 -2.65
C ASN A 573 24.34 -22.78 -4.11
N ILE A 574 25.15 -22.33 -5.08
CA ILE A 574 25.07 -22.78 -6.49
C ILE A 574 25.34 -24.29 -6.59
N ILE A 575 26.25 -24.79 -5.76
CA ILE A 575 26.63 -26.20 -5.70
C ILE A 575 25.49 -27.04 -5.16
N GLU A 576 24.94 -26.62 -4.04
CA GLU A 576 23.71 -27.18 -3.49
C GLU A 576 22.59 -27.16 -4.54
N PHE A 577 22.40 -26.04 -5.24
CA PHE A 577 21.38 -25.91 -6.28
C PHE A 577 21.56 -26.93 -7.41
N ALA A 578 22.76 -27.07 -8.02
CA ALA A 578 22.92 -28.04 -9.11
C ALA A 578 22.82 -29.49 -8.67
N ASN A 579 23.10 -29.81 -7.40
CA ASN A 579 22.87 -31.16 -6.89
C ASN A 579 21.38 -31.55 -6.94
N HIS A 580 20.47 -30.58 -7.08
CA HIS A 580 19.04 -30.80 -7.21
C HIS A 580 18.49 -30.65 -8.64
N LEU A 581 19.35 -30.33 -9.63
CA LEU A 581 18.96 -30.18 -11.03
C LEU A 581 19.05 -31.52 -11.77
N ASP A 582 18.20 -31.71 -12.79
CA ASP A 582 18.36 -32.82 -13.74
C ASP A 582 19.74 -32.70 -14.43
N PRO A 583 20.53 -33.78 -14.49
CA PRO A 583 21.78 -33.84 -15.24
C PRO A 583 21.73 -33.12 -16.59
N LYS A 584 20.66 -33.32 -17.38
CA LYS A 584 20.42 -32.72 -18.72
C LYS A 584 20.52 -31.20 -18.74
N ILE A 585 20.09 -30.55 -17.66
CA ILE A 585 20.14 -29.09 -17.53
C ILE A 585 21.58 -28.63 -17.45
N LEU A 586 22.39 -29.34 -16.66
CA LEU A 586 23.82 -29.10 -16.54
C LEU A 586 24.50 -29.35 -17.89
N ILE A 587 24.20 -30.46 -18.56
CA ILE A 587 24.70 -30.74 -19.92
C ILE A 587 24.41 -29.59 -20.88
N GLY A 588 23.14 -29.22 -20.98
CA GLY A 588 22.71 -28.15 -21.87
C GLY A 588 23.32 -26.80 -21.50
N HIS A 589 23.57 -26.54 -20.21
CA HIS A 589 24.21 -25.30 -19.74
C HIS A 589 25.63 -25.17 -20.24
N PHE A 590 26.42 -26.23 -20.05
CA PHE A 590 27.84 -26.25 -20.39
C PHE A 590 28.08 -26.41 -21.90
N ASN A 591 27.16 -27.05 -22.64
CA ASN A 591 27.28 -27.19 -24.10
C ASN A 591 26.97 -25.89 -24.88
N GLU A 592 26.12 -25.00 -24.35
CA GLU A 592 25.69 -23.79 -25.07
C GLU A 592 26.33 -22.49 -24.56
N ASN A 593 26.77 -22.43 -23.30
CA ASN A 593 27.34 -21.23 -22.70
C ASN A 593 28.79 -21.46 -22.29
N ASP A 594 29.71 -21.30 -23.25
CA ASP A 594 31.16 -21.25 -23.01
C ASP A 594 31.50 -20.21 -21.89
N TRP A 595 30.73 -19.11 -21.90
CA TRP A 595 30.36 -18.25 -20.77
C TRP A 595 30.59 -18.82 -19.35
N ALA A 596 29.73 -19.78 -19.02
CA ALA A 596 29.56 -20.31 -17.67
C ALA A 596 30.68 -21.27 -17.29
N PHE A 597 31.21 -22.01 -18.26
CA PHE A 597 32.43 -22.80 -18.08
C PHE A 597 33.60 -21.87 -17.71
N LYS A 598 33.81 -20.78 -18.47
CA LYS A 598 34.81 -19.74 -18.16
C LYS A 598 34.62 -19.12 -16.78
N GLN A 599 33.39 -18.83 -16.34
CA GLN A 599 33.17 -18.33 -14.98
C GLN A 599 33.44 -19.36 -13.90
N THR A 600 33.05 -20.62 -14.10
CA THR A 600 33.34 -21.68 -13.12
C THR A 600 34.85 -21.83 -12.94
N LEU A 601 35.61 -21.70 -14.04
CA LEU A 601 37.06 -21.71 -14.06
C LEU A 601 37.69 -20.44 -13.49
N TYR A 602 37.09 -19.27 -13.74
CA TYR A 602 37.48 -18.02 -13.12
C TYR A 602 37.27 -18.05 -11.59
N LEU A 603 36.14 -18.60 -11.13
CA LEU A 603 35.85 -18.78 -9.70
C LEU A 603 36.85 -19.75 -9.05
N LEU A 604 37.27 -20.81 -9.76
CA LEU A 604 38.37 -21.68 -9.34
C LEU A 604 39.71 -20.95 -9.25
N ASN A 605 39.92 -19.93 -10.07
CA ASN A 605 41.17 -19.18 -10.14
C ASN A 605 41.31 -18.11 -9.05
N VAL A 606 40.21 -17.47 -8.65
CA VAL A 606 40.18 -16.42 -7.59
C VAL A 606 40.34 -17.01 -6.18
N ALA A 607 40.15 -18.32 -6.03
CA ALA A 607 40.24 -19.09 -4.79
C ALA A 607 41.68 -19.28 -4.25
N GLU A 608 42.60 -18.31 -4.42
CA GLU A 608 44.05 -18.51 -4.32
C GLU A 608 44.58 -18.94 -2.93
N ASP A 609 43.79 -18.81 -1.84
CA ASP A 609 44.24 -19.08 -0.46
C ASP A 609 43.40 -20.09 0.35
N HIS A 610 42.37 -20.71 -0.22
CA HIS A 610 41.44 -21.58 0.53
C HIS A 610 41.29 -22.96 -0.11
N SER A 611 42.01 -23.96 0.41
CA SER A 611 42.01 -25.34 -0.10
C SER A 611 40.63 -25.99 -0.11
N HIS A 612 39.77 -25.65 0.86
CA HIS A 612 38.40 -26.16 0.94
C HIS A 612 37.48 -25.57 -0.15
N PHE A 613 37.67 -24.29 -0.50
CA PHE A 613 36.88 -23.59 -1.51
C PHE A 613 37.20 -24.08 -2.94
N GLN A 614 38.48 -24.35 -3.21
CA GLN A 614 38.92 -25.02 -4.44
C GLN A 614 38.33 -26.43 -4.53
N GLU A 615 38.42 -27.23 -3.47
CA GLU A 615 37.89 -28.60 -3.42
C GLU A 615 36.38 -28.65 -3.69
N ILE A 616 35.59 -27.75 -3.08
CA ILE A 616 34.14 -27.65 -3.26
C ILE A 616 33.79 -27.27 -4.71
N THR A 617 34.42 -26.23 -5.26
CA THR A 617 34.16 -25.75 -6.62
C THR A 617 34.59 -26.76 -7.68
N PHE A 618 35.70 -27.46 -7.48
CA PHE A 618 36.13 -28.56 -8.33
C PHE A 618 35.20 -29.78 -8.22
N THR A 619 34.76 -30.14 -7.01
CA THR A 619 33.81 -31.26 -6.80
C THR A 619 32.50 -31.01 -7.54
N TYR A 620 32.04 -29.76 -7.58
CA TYR A 620 30.89 -29.35 -8.39
C TYR A 620 31.15 -29.49 -9.89
N LEU A 621 32.25 -28.92 -10.38
CA LEU A 621 32.63 -28.98 -11.78
C LEU A 621 32.73 -30.45 -12.25
N LEU A 622 33.28 -31.31 -11.40
CA LEU A 622 33.41 -32.75 -11.63
C LEU A 622 32.06 -33.50 -11.56
N LYS A 623 31.14 -33.12 -10.66
CA LYS A 623 29.76 -33.65 -10.63
C LYS A 623 28.95 -33.24 -11.85
N VAL A 624 29.04 -31.98 -12.25
CA VAL A 624 28.40 -31.47 -13.48
C VAL A 624 28.93 -32.23 -14.69
N MET A 625 30.25 -32.42 -14.78
CA MET A 625 30.86 -33.23 -15.83
C MET A 625 30.36 -34.68 -15.77
N GLN A 626 30.32 -35.32 -14.60
CA GLN A 626 29.80 -36.67 -14.44
C GLN A 626 28.35 -36.79 -14.95
N CYS A 627 27.49 -35.83 -14.63
CA CYS A 627 26.13 -35.72 -15.16
C CYS A 627 26.09 -35.56 -16.69
N VAL A 628 27.00 -34.78 -17.28
CA VAL A 628 27.20 -34.65 -18.73
C VAL A 628 27.52 -35.98 -19.41
N PHE A 629 28.35 -36.80 -18.76
CA PHE A 629 28.77 -38.07 -19.33
C PHE A 629 27.70 -39.16 -19.23
N GLU A 630 26.91 -39.22 -18.14
CA GLU A 630 25.90 -40.26 -17.92
C GLU A 630 24.76 -40.24 -18.97
N ASP A 631 24.43 -39.09 -19.54
CA ASP A 631 23.37 -38.97 -20.56
C ASP A 631 23.91 -39.11 -22.00
N GLN A 632 25.18 -38.74 -22.26
CA GLN A 632 25.89 -39.11 -23.50
C GLN A 632 26.18 -40.63 -23.59
N LEU A 633 26.20 -41.32 -22.45
CA LEU A 633 26.28 -42.77 -22.36
C LEU A 633 25.02 -43.50 -22.87
N LEU A 634 23.83 -42.86 -22.83
CA LEU A 634 22.62 -43.37 -23.51
C LEU A 634 22.72 -43.29 -25.05
N LEU A 635 23.62 -42.44 -25.56
CA LEU A 635 23.95 -42.30 -26.99
C LEU A 635 25.15 -43.16 -27.42
N GLY A 636 25.78 -43.90 -26.50
CA GLY A 636 26.76 -44.95 -26.82
C GLY A 636 28.20 -44.50 -27.06
N GLU A 637 28.57 -43.25 -26.75
CA GLU A 637 29.91 -42.72 -27.02
C GLU A 637 30.51 -41.96 -25.82
N SER A 638 31.07 -42.69 -24.85
CA SER A 638 32.22 -42.29 -24.00
C SER A 638 32.34 -43.21 -22.76
N ARG A 639 33.55 -43.65 -22.41
CA ARG A 639 33.85 -44.53 -21.25
C ARG A 639 34.49 -43.82 -20.06
N ILE A 640 34.59 -42.48 -20.06
CA ILE A 640 35.80 -41.85 -19.50
C ILE A 640 35.68 -41.25 -18.08
N LEU A 641 34.50 -40.97 -17.52
CA LEU A 641 34.42 -40.37 -16.17
C LEU A 641 33.36 -41.05 -15.31
N GLN A 642 33.73 -42.13 -14.59
CA GLN A 642 32.78 -42.90 -13.79
C GLN A 642 33.20 -43.23 -12.35
N THR A 643 34.31 -42.70 -11.82
CA THR A 643 34.72 -43.07 -10.45
C THR A 643 35.19 -41.88 -9.63
N LYS A 644 34.78 -41.81 -8.36
CA LYS A 644 35.35 -40.92 -7.33
C LYS A 644 36.90 -40.87 -7.37
N PRO A 645 37.63 -41.99 -7.54
CA PRO A 645 39.08 -41.98 -7.81
C PRO A 645 39.56 -41.08 -8.96
N THR A 646 38.77 -40.93 -10.02
CA THR A 646 39.11 -40.06 -11.15
C THR A 646 39.02 -38.59 -10.77
N VAL A 647 37.96 -38.23 -10.05
CA VAL A 647 37.74 -36.90 -9.47
C VAL A 647 38.84 -36.57 -8.47
N ASP A 648 39.14 -37.50 -7.55
CA ASP A 648 40.21 -37.36 -6.56
C ASP A 648 41.58 -37.18 -7.24
N SER A 649 41.85 -37.91 -8.34
CA SER A 649 43.11 -37.77 -9.08
C SER A 649 43.27 -36.41 -9.77
N ILE A 650 42.17 -35.80 -10.24
CA ILE A 650 42.19 -34.44 -10.83
C ILE A 650 42.41 -33.41 -9.73
N LEU A 651 41.71 -33.54 -8.60
CA LEU A 651 41.89 -32.70 -7.42
C LEU A 651 43.34 -32.75 -6.89
N ASP A 652 43.91 -33.94 -6.75
CA ASP A 652 45.30 -34.13 -6.31
C ASP A 652 46.29 -33.42 -7.25
N ALA A 653 46.03 -33.45 -8.56
CA ALA A 653 46.84 -32.73 -9.54
C ALA A 653 46.69 -31.21 -9.42
N CYS A 654 45.48 -30.69 -9.19
CA CYS A 654 45.27 -29.27 -8.91
C CYS A 654 46.09 -28.80 -7.69
N VAL A 655 46.07 -29.59 -6.61
CA VAL A 655 46.78 -29.29 -5.36
C VAL A 655 48.30 -29.38 -5.53
N GLU A 656 48.79 -30.32 -6.33
CA GLU A 656 50.21 -30.46 -6.65
C GLU A 656 50.75 -29.32 -7.51
N TYR A 657 49.90 -28.64 -8.28
CA TYR A 657 50.32 -27.52 -9.11
C TYR A 657 50.64 -26.29 -8.26
N GLN A 658 51.93 -26.03 -8.04
CA GLN A 658 52.40 -24.79 -7.44
C GLN A 658 52.41 -23.68 -8.49
N LYS A 659 51.42 -22.77 -8.43
CA LYS A 659 51.39 -21.56 -9.26
C LYS A 659 52.67 -20.75 -9.06
N SER A 660 53.35 -20.44 -10.16
CA SER A 660 54.33 -19.35 -10.19
C SER A 660 53.60 -18.00 -10.27
N GLU A 661 54.11 -17.00 -9.55
CA GLU A 661 53.54 -15.64 -9.56
C GLU A 661 53.44 -15.10 -11.00
N GLY A 662 52.21 -14.81 -11.47
CA GLY A 662 51.93 -14.34 -12.84
C GLY A 662 51.56 -15.42 -13.88
N ALA A 663 51.42 -16.69 -13.46
CA ALA A 663 50.91 -17.77 -14.32
C ALA A 663 49.47 -17.50 -14.78
N ASN A 664 49.16 -17.78 -16.05
CA ASN A 664 47.79 -17.70 -16.56
C ASN A 664 47.04 -19.04 -16.40
N ASP A 665 45.72 -18.98 -16.48
CA ASP A 665 44.80 -20.09 -16.20
C ASP A 665 44.99 -21.29 -17.13
N LEU A 666 45.63 -21.11 -18.29
CA LEU A 666 45.97 -22.21 -19.20
C LEU A 666 47.21 -22.98 -18.75
N GLU A 667 48.05 -22.43 -17.86
CA GLU A 667 49.28 -23.08 -17.44
C GLU A 667 49.03 -24.27 -16.52
N ILE A 668 48.02 -24.20 -15.64
CA ILE A 668 47.62 -25.37 -14.84
C ILE A 668 47.11 -26.51 -15.72
N ILE A 669 46.31 -26.19 -16.74
CA ILE A 669 45.79 -27.19 -17.67
C ILE A 669 46.92 -27.77 -18.53
N LYS A 670 47.81 -26.94 -19.06
CA LYS A 670 49.02 -27.41 -19.78
C LYS A 670 49.95 -28.21 -18.88
N TRP A 671 49.97 -27.95 -17.59
CA TRP A 671 50.73 -28.75 -16.63
C TRP A 671 50.03 -30.08 -16.36
N MET A 672 48.71 -30.11 -16.23
CA MET A 672 47.89 -31.31 -16.10
C MET A 672 48.03 -32.22 -17.32
N GLU A 673 48.05 -31.65 -18.52
CA GLU A 673 48.31 -32.35 -19.79
C GLU A 673 49.67 -33.07 -19.80
N ARG A 674 50.64 -32.60 -18.99
CA ARG A 674 51.98 -33.20 -18.87
C ARG A 674 52.08 -34.25 -17.77
N GLN A 675 51.05 -34.47 -16.95
CA GLN A 675 51.06 -35.47 -15.87
C GLN A 675 50.81 -36.88 -16.42
N GLN A 676 51.74 -37.40 -17.22
CA GLN A 676 51.59 -38.69 -17.94
C GLN A 676 51.32 -39.89 -17.02
N ASP A 677 51.67 -39.79 -15.74
CA ASP A 677 51.41 -40.79 -14.69
C ASP A 677 49.98 -40.75 -14.14
N LYS A 678 49.21 -39.70 -14.48
CA LYS A 678 47.81 -39.48 -14.11
C LYS A 678 46.94 -39.42 -15.38
N PRO A 679 46.66 -40.55 -16.04
CA PRO A 679 46.03 -40.58 -17.37
C PRO A 679 44.68 -39.85 -17.42
N PHE A 680 43.89 -39.89 -16.36
CA PHE A 680 42.63 -39.17 -16.31
C PHE A 680 42.76 -37.65 -16.19
N VAL A 681 43.85 -37.18 -15.57
CA VAL A 681 44.16 -35.75 -15.45
C VAL A 681 44.60 -35.19 -16.79
N VAL A 682 45.41 -35.97 -17.52
CA VAL A 682 45.85 -35.64 -18.88
C VAL A 682 44.65 -35.61 -19.83
N GLU A 683 43.77 -36.59 -19.74
CA GLU A 683 42.58 -36.67 -20.57
C GLU A 683 41.59 -35.52 -20.30
N PHE A 684 41.40 -35.15 -19.03
CA PHE A 684 40.67 -33.95 -18.63
C PHE A 684 41.30 -32.67 -19.22
N ALA A 685 42.61 -32.52 -19.08
CA ALA A 685 43.32 -31.36 -19.59
C ALA A 685 43.29 -31.25 -21.12
N TYR A 686 43.39 -32.39 -21.81
CA TYR A 686 43.28 -32.46 -23.26
C TYR A 686 41.89 -32.03 -23.74
N TRP A 687 40.84 -32.56 -23.11
CA TRP A 687 39.46 -32.15 -23.40
C TRP A 687 39.26 -30.65 -23.17
N TYR A 688 39.76 -30.12 -22.06
CA TYR A 688 39.72 -28.69 -21.76
C TYR A 688 40.40 -27.86 -22.85
N MET A 689 41.62 -28.24 -23.26
CA MET A 689 42.37 -27.53 -24.28
C MET A 689 41.65 -27.56 -25.63
N LEU A 690 41.01 -28.68 -25.96
CA LEU A 690 40.21 -28.83 -27.18
C LEU A 690 39.01 -27.88 -27.20
N ALA A 691 38.27 -27.80 -26.08
CA ALA A 691 37.17 -26.85 -25.93
C ALA A 691 37.66 -25.40 -26.05
N TYR A 692 38.76 -25.07 -25.36
CA TYR A 692 39.38 -23.74 -25.39
C TYR A 692 39.85 -23.31 -26.79
N GLU A 693 40.41 -24.22 -27.58
CA GLU A 693 40.89 -23.95 -28.94
C GLU A 693 39.75 -23.77 -29.95
N GLN A 694 38.64 -24.51 -29.80
CA GLN A 694 37.46 -24.38 -30.65
C GLN A 694 36.83 -22.98 -30.56
N GLU A 695 36.77 -22.39 -29.36
CA GLU A 695 36.20 -21.05 -29.16
C GLU A 695 37.09 -19.91 -29.67
N ASN A 696 38.41 -20.04 -29.54
CA ASN A 696 39.36 -18.99 -29.92
C ASN A 696 39.69 -18.99 -31.43
N GLY A 697 38.88 -19.69 -32.24
CA GLY A 697 39.04 -19.80 -33.69
C GLY A 697 40.28 -20.57 -34.12
N GLY A 698 40.85 -21.37 -33.20
CA GLY A 698 42.14 -22.02 -33.34
C GLY A 698 42.03 -23.52 -33.54
N LEU A 699 41.21 -24.01 -34.48
CA LEU A 699 41.25 -25.44 -34.82
C LEU A 699 42.58 -25.77 -35.51
N ARG A 700 43.55 -26.28 -34.74
CA ARG A 700 44.54 -27.23 -35.24
C ARG A 700 44.13 -28.60 -34.75
N ILE A 701 43.43 -29.35 -35.60
CA ILE A 701 43.30 -30.80 -35.42
C ILE A 701 44.74 -31.36 -35.49
N PRO A 702 45.27 -32.01 -34.44
CA PRO A 702 46.53 -32.74 -34.56
C PRO A 702 46.27 -34.04 -35.33
N ASP A 703 47.08 -34.31 -36.36
CA ASP A 703 47.14 -35.64 -36.96
C ASP A 703 47.82 -36.60 -35.96
N SER A 704 47.03 -37.60 -35.54
CA SER A 704 47.34 -38.83 -34.77
C SER A 704 47.91 -38.71 -33.35
#